data_AF-A0A136JAI3-F1
#
_entry.id   AF-A0A136JAI3-F1
#
_cell.length_a   1.000
_cell.length_b   1.000
_cell.length_c   1.000
_cell.angle_alpha   90.00
_cell.angle_beta   90.00
_cell.angle_gamma   90.00
#
_symmetry.space_group_name_H-M   'P 1'
#
loop_
_entity.id
_entity.type
_entity.pdbx_description
1 polymer ?
#
loop_
_entity_poly.entity_id
_entity_poly.type
_entity_poly.pdbx_seq_one_letter_code
_entity_poly.pdbx_strand_id
1 'polypeptide(L)'
;MQLTSLLLPLFLALATTVRAVFEDEVGHIDYHHQLLGVPLRETTFFHRPRQQEKASLLYTLSDLGVVGAVNPSSGAVVWRQLLDGNSTASRGHLRAGEDEPWLVSALDNAVQAWDATSGRNIWSLHFEGRVKDLEIMEMTGASHKDVLVLLEEDGATVARRIHGTEGRVVWEYRQVTNDLPLQVSTNVEKVFVITLHGSLLSYSLHVLVLDTATGKKLDEVVISTKGEIQGEDDIMFVGANSAAPVVAWTDNNLNKLKVNVLGTKAKVEFPLPAGAISVEVHAPHTVQSSAHFLVHTRTETGNKGEVYHVDLKTNAVTQAYELPLLDGPGAFSTSSSASNVYFTRVTADEISITASGSHGVIGRWPLPKKAIGAAALHGVSEVVSKAGGKYSVRSAVVTNADDWTLVYNGEFGWTRPEGLSGAVAATWAEIPESEEFARTLEAEAHSNPLSAYIHRVNRHVQDLQHLPAWLQSIPSRFVSSVLGTDGPTGTGTLTKDSFGFHKLIVLATKRGSIYGLDAGNSGKVVWSKNARESPAVKPWDVKAIHADDHLGFVTIRGAHGEFIIVRADNGQTVEVMPAGLMPAIEGAIAVDSEAGPWLLPIGPGGELSEVPNNWAPKQVIVTRTATGSLHGSQFVAGKDKAASVPVWTFTPPTGFNIVAVASRSKHDPVASIGRVLGDRSVKYKYLNPNTLVVAAIDESTAALTIYLLDSVSGQILSSSVFEGVDGGKDVTCALAENWFTCTFYGEYTLRDTPTQALKGYQIVITDLYESEVSNDRGVLGDTTDYSAFDPVDLPSGAPLPSAESKTFVLSTPLTSLAVTQTRQGITTRQVLAYAPELHSIAGLPRPLLEPRRTVGRDPTAAEMEEGLSRYHAAIELDPRMMITHERDVLGVCEIITSPATLESTSLVFAYGIDIFGTRVAPSMAFDILGRGFNKATVVTTVLALVAGVTVLGPIVRKKQIDLRWQTLG
;
A
#
# COMPACT_ATOMS: atom_id res chain seq x y z
N MET A 1 35.26 32.17 -48.86
CA MET A 1 34.03 32.70 -48.22
C MET A 1 33.01 31.56 -48.19
N GLN A 2 33.18 30.50 -47.41
CA GLN A 2 33.44 30.39 -45.97
C GLN A 2 32.35 31.05 -45.10
N LEU A 3 31.61 30.15 -44.42
CA LEU A 3 30.86 30.27 -43.18
C LEU A 3 29.40 30.74 -43.13
N THR A 4 28.82 31.42 -44.10
CA THR A 4 27.43 31.93 -43.92
C THR A 4 26.32 31.02 -44.45
N SER A 5 26.63 29.99 -45.25
CA SER A 5 25.66 28.99 -45.74
C SER A 5 25.41 27.82 -44.78
N LEU A 6 26.05 27.82 -43.60
CA LEU A 6 25.98 26.76 -42.58
C LEU A 6 25.24 27.17 -41.30
N LEU A 7 24.76 28.41 -41.20
CA LEU A 7 24.05 28.92 -40.01
C LEU A 7 22.52 28.76 -40.08
N LEU A 8 21.94 28.61 -41.27
CA LEU A 8 20.51 28.33 -41.42
C LEU A 8 20.11 26.90 -40.96
N PRO A 9 20.92 25.83 -41.20
CA PRO A 9 20.64 24.52 -40.62
C PRO A 9 21.00 24.39 -39.12
N LEU A 10 21.65 25.40 -38.52
CA LEU A 10 21.87 25.48 -37.06
C LEU A 10 20.71 26.21 -36.36
N PHE A 11 20.00 27.09 -37.08
CA PHE A 11 18.79 27.81 -36.63
C PHE A 11 17.48 27.05 -36.88
N LEU A 12 17.51 26.01 -37.72
CA LEU A 12 16.78 24.78 -37.44
C LEU A 12 17.48 24.14 -36.23
N ALA A 13 17.32 24.67 -35.02
CA ALA A 13 16.18 24.21 -34.22
C ALA A 13 16.06 22.70 -34.44
N LEU A 14 17.02 21.89 -33.96
CA LEU A 14 17.13 21.55 -32.53
C LEU A 14 15.73 21.56 -31.89
N ALA A 15 14.77 21.00 -32.62
CA ALA A 15 13.54 20.43 -32.17
C ALA A 15 13.92 19.21 -31.33
N THR A 16 14.40 19.47 -30.12
CA THR A 16 14.35 18.48 -29.05
C THR A 16 12.97 18.61 -28.44
N THR A 17 11.97 17.99 -29.08
CA THR A 17 10.77 17.56 -28.36
C THR A 17 11.19 16.44 -27.43
N VAL A 18 11.77 16.80 -26.28
CA VAL A 18 12.04 15.86 -25.19
C VAL A 18 10.75 15.78 -24.39
N ARG A 19 9.99 14.72 -24.65
CA ARG A 19 9.01 14.18 -23.71
C ARG A 19 9.73 13.16 -22.84
N ALA A 20 10.44 13.64 -21.84
CA ALA A 20 10.95 12.84 -20.75
C ALA A 20 10.61 13.57 -19.45
N VAL A 21 10.38 12.81 -18.38
CA VAL A 21 10.55 13.34 -17.02
C VAL A 21 11.96 13.90 -16.95
N PHE A 22 12.08 15.14 -16.48
CA PHE A 22 13.36 15.77 -16.21
C PHE A 22 14.12 14.89 -15.19
N GLU A 23 15.31 14.39 -15.54
CA GLU A 23 16.16 13.59 -14.63
C GLU A 23 16.39 14.34 -13.29
N ASP A 24 16.34 15.68 -13.33
CA ASP A 24 16.43 16.60 -12.19
C ASP A 24 15.16 16.72 -11.33
N GLU A 25 14.06 16.01 -11.64
CA GLU A 25 12.83 15.97 -10.85
C GLU A 25 12.66 14.66 -10.04
N VAL A 26 13.35 13.60 -10.43
CA VAL A 26 13.32 12.30 -9.73
C VAL A 26 13.89 12.45 -8.32
N GLY A 27 13.12 11.99 -7.32
CA GLY A 27 13.45 12.11 -5.90
C GLY A 27 13.11 13.46 -5.27
N HIS A 28 12.66 14.45 -6.06
CA HIS A 28 12.23 15.75 -5.56
C HIS A 28 10.70 15.88 -5.45
N ILE A 29 9.97 15.39 -6.45
CA ILE A 29 8.50 15.49 -6.49
C ILE A 29 7.81 14.21 -6.03
N ASP A 30 8.54 13.10 -6.05
CA ASP A 30 8.04 11.76 -5.83
C ASP A 30 8.79 11.06 -4.70
N TYR A 31 8.08 10.17 -4.02
CA TYR A 31 8.61 9.38 -2.93
C TYR A 31 7.99 7.99 -2.95
N HIS A 32 8.74 7.04 -2.39
CA HIS A 32 8.35 5.63 -2.36
C HIS A 32 8.88 5.02 -1.08
N HIS A 33 7.96 4.52 -0.27
CA HIS A 33 8.30 3.59 0.80
C HIS A 33 8.26 2.19 0.20
N GLN A 34 9.45 1.68 -0.11
CA GLN A 34 9.65 0.33 -0.62
C GLN A 34 9.59 -0.64 0.57
N LEU A 35 8.44 -1.27 0.81
CA LEU A 35 8.17 -2.07 2.02
C LEU A 35 8.20 -3.58 1.71
N LEU A 36 8.44 -4.38 2.75
CA LEU A 36 8.23 -5.84 2.68
C LEU A 36 6.96 -6.23 3.44
N GLY A 37 6.55 -5.45 4.44
CA GLY A 37 5.60 -5.91 5.43
C GLY A 37 6.28 -6.28 6.73
N VAL A 38 5.49 -6.54 7.77
CA VAL A 38 6.02 -6.76 9.11
C VAL A 38 6.72 -8.13 9.13
N PRO A 39 8.03 -8.17 9.44
CA PRO A 39 8.78 -9.43 9.47
C PRO A 39 8.23 -10.38 10.54
N LEU A 40 8.00 -11.63 10.18
CA LEU A 40 7.55 -12.65 11.13
C LEU A 40 8.75 -13.35 11.78
N ARG A 41 8.61 -13.71 13.05
CA ARG A 41 9.66 -14.37 13.84
C ARG A 41 10.23 -15.62 13.16
N GLU A 42 9.36 -16.49 12.65
CA GLU A 42 9.73 -17.83 12.15
C GLU A 42 10.29 -17.82 10.73
N THR A 43 10.16 -16.70 10.02
CA THR A 43 10.56 -16.56 8.61
C THR A 43 11.58 -15.45 8.41
N THR A 44 12.10 -14.86 9.49
CA THR A 44 13.15 -13.84 9.44
C THR A 44 14.46 -14.45 9.93
N PHE A 45 15.57 -14.20 9.23
CA PHE A 45 16.89 -14.66 9.67
C PHE A 45 18.02 -13.94 8.92
N PHE A 46 19.22 -13.99 9.51
CA PHE A 46 20.46 -13.65 8.79
C PHE A 46 20.95 -14.89 8.05
N HIS A 47 21.27 -14.75 6.77
CA HIS A 47 21.85 -15.83 5.96
C HIS A 47 22.95 -15.30 5.06
N ARG A 48 23.95 -16.14 4.76
CA ARG A 48 25.03 -15.79 3.83
C ARG A 48 24.61 -16.23 2.44
N PRO A 49 24.49 -15.31 1.46
CA PRO A 49 24.01 -15.66 0.12
C PRO A 49 24.97 -16.61 -0.62
N ARG A 50 26.24 -16.64 -0.24
CA ARG A 50 27.25 -17.58 -0.77
C ARG A 50 28.20 -18.00 0.34
N GLN A 51 28.66 -19.25 0.29
CA GLN A 51 29.60 -19.79 1.26
C GLN A 51 30.93 -19.01 1.35
N GLN A 52 31.37 -18.42 0.23
CA GLN A 52 32.62 -17.63 0.15
C GLN A 52 32.47 -16.20 0.69
N GLU A 53 31.23 -15.70 0.78
CA GLU A 53 30.97 -14.35 1.26
C GLU A 53 30.96 -14.31 2.79
N LYS A 54 31.57 -13.27 3.35
CA LYS A 54 31.56 -13.05 4.81
C LYS A 54 30.35 -12.26 5.28
N ALA A 55 29.67 -11.57 4.38
CA ALA A 55 28.53 -10.72 4.69
C ALA A 55 27.23 -11.52 4.60
N SER A 56 26.43 -11.47 5.66
CA SER A 56 25.05 -11.93 5.66
C SER A 56 24.11 -10.84 5.15
N LEU A 57 23.04 -11.26 4.49
CA LEU A 57 21.85 -10.46 4.24
C LEU A 57 20.77 -10.83 5.26
N LEU A 58 19.82 -9.92 5.43
CA LEU A 58 18.67 -10.12 6.32
C LEU A 58 17.46 -10.48 5.47
N TYR A 59 16.96 -11.70 5.61
CA TYR A 59 15.84 -12.22 4.84
C TYR A 59 14.58 -12.25 5.68
N THR A 60 13.43 -12.06 5.03
CA THR A 60 12.12 -12.22 5.65
C THR A 60 11.08 -12.68 4.63
N LEU A 61 10.10 -13.47 5.09
CA LEU A 61 8.79 -13.57 4.47
C LEU A 61 7.79 -12.89 5.41
N SER A 62 7.24 -11.77 4.98
CA SER A 62 6.39 -10.91 5.82
C SER A 62 4.98 -11.46 6.03
N ASP A 63 4.23 -10.80 6.92
CA ASP A 63 2.79 -10.99 7.13
C ASP A 63 1.91 -10.68 5.91
N LEU A 64 2.49 -10.14 4.83
CA LEU A 64 1.82 -9.80 3.58
C LEU A 64 2.19 -10.74 2.43
N GLY A 65 3.00 -11.77 2.68
CA GLY A 65 3.43 -12.70 1.63
C GLY A 65 4.54 -12.14 0.74
N VAL A 66 5.27 -11.11 1.17
CA VAL A 66 6.45 -10.63 0.44
C VAL A 66 7.69 -11.32 0.99
N VAL A 67 8.38 -12.06 0.13
CA VAL A 67 9.71 -12.60 0.43
C VAL A 67 10.76 -11.62 -0.07
N GLY A 68 11.80 -11.36 0.71
CA GLY A 68 12.84 -10.44 0.28
C GLY A 68 14.10 -10.45 1.13
N ALA A 69 15.09 -9.73 0.66
CA ALA A 69 16.37 -9.53 1.31
C ALA A 69 16.66 -8.04 1.50
N VAL A 70 17.16 -7.68 2.67
CA VAL A 70 17.56 -6.32 3.04
C VAL A 70 19.03 -6.30 3.39
N ASN A 71 19.73 -5.24 2.98
CA ASN A 71 21.11 -5.01 3.34
C ASN A 71 21.19 -4.57 4.81
N PRO A 72 21.85 -5.33 5.70
CA PRO A 72 21.92 -4.95 7.12
C PRO A 72 22.65 -3.63 7.36
N SER A 73 23.54 -3.18 6.49
CA SER A 73 24.26 -1.91 6.72
C SER A 73 23.40 -0.66 6.49
N SER A 74 22.47 -0.71 5.54
CA SER A 74 21.70 0.46 5.09
C SER A 74 20.19 0.34 5.28
N GLY A 75 19.67 -0.86 5.48
CA GLY A 75 18.23 -1.11 5.47
C GLY A 75 17.62 -1.05 4.07
N ALA A 76 18.44 -0.94 3.01
CA ALA A 76 17.94 -0.92 1.64
C ALA A 76 17.51 -2.33 1.19
N VAL A 77 16.43 -2.40 0.43
CA VAL A 77 15.99 -3.65 -0.22
C VAL A 77 17.03 -4.05 -1.27
N VAL A 78 17.46 -5.31 -1.22
CA VAL A 78 18.33 -5.91 -2.25
C VAL A 78 17.47 -6.48 -3.37
N TRP A 79 16.46 -7.26 -2.99
CA TRP A 79 15.43 -7.80 -3.86
C TRP A 79 14.21 -8.19 -3.03
N ARG A 80 13.05 -8.29 -3.67
CA ARG A 80 11.81 -8.78 -3.06
C ARG A 80 10.89 -9.35 -4.14
N GLN A 81 10.01 -10.25 -3.75
CA GLN A 81 9.02 -10.90 -4.61
C GLN A 81 7.71 -11.00 -3.82
N LEU A 82 6.60 -10.64 -4.46
CA LEU A 82 5.27 -10.90 -3.92
C LEU A 82 4.90 -12.34 -4.26
N LEU A 83 4.59 -13.14 -3.24
CA LEU A 83 4.12 -14.51 -3.44
C LEU A 83 2.61 -14.47 -3.72
N ASP A 84 2.19 -15.14 -4.79
CA ASP A 84 0.77 -15.30 -5.12
C ASP A 84 0.09 -16.17 -4.05
N GLY A 85 -0.74 -15.55 -3.21
CA GLY A 85 -1.60 -16.22 -2.23
C GLY A 85 -3.04 -15.77 -2.40
N ASN A 86 -3.96 -16.72 -2.60
CA ASN A 86 -5.40 -16.41 -2.70
C ASN A 86 -6.01 -16.05 -1.34
N SER A 87 -5.25 -16.18 -0.24
CA SER A 87 -5.73 -15.97 1.13
C SER A 87 -4.82 -15.06 1.94
N THR A 88 -5.38 -13.96 2.44
CA THR A 88 -4.73 -13.03 3.38
C THR A 88 -4.51 -13.63 4.78
N ALA A 89 -4.91 -14.89 5.01
CA ALA A 89 -4.89 -15.54 6.32
C ALA A 89 -3.89 -16.72 6.41
N SER A 90 -3.07 -16.96 5.38
CA SER A 90 -2.15 -18.09 5.36
C SER A 90 -0.80 -17.75 5.99
N ARG A 91 -0.34 -18.60 6.92
CA ARG A 91 1.04 -18.51 7.46
C ARG A 91 2.00 -19.00 6.37
N GLY A 92 2.91 -18.14 5.95
CA GLY A 92 3.99 -18.50 5.03
C GLY A 92 5.19 -19.10 5.78
N HIS A 93 5.99 -19.91 5.10
CA HIS A 93 7.21 -20.52 5.62
C HIS A 93 8.41 -20.04 4.81
N LEU A 94 9.54 -19.82 5.47
CA LEU A 94 10.81 -19.47 4.84
C LEU A 94 11.95 -20.19 5.56
N ARG A 95 12.79 -20.89 4.80
CA ARG A 95 14.01 -21.51 5.32
C ARG A 95 15.17 -21.30 4.36
N ALA A 96 16.37 -21.13 4.92
CA ALA A 96 17.60 -21.12 4.15
C ALA A 96 18.31 -22.47 4.28
N GLY A 97 18.82 -22.97 3.15
CA GLY A 97 19.83 -24.02 3.22
C GLY A 97 21.12 -23.42 3.77
N GLU A 98 21.47 -23.72 5.02
CA GLU A 98 22.76 -23.26 5.57
C GLU A 98 23.90 -23.73 4.67
N ASP A 99 24.82 -22.82 4.32
CA ASP A 99 25.90 -22.98 3.33
C ASP A 99 25.46 -23.19 1.87
N GLU A 100 24.16 -23.15 1.57
CA GLU A 100 23.62 -23.21 0.20
C GLU A 100 23.31 -21.81 -0.35
N PRO A 101 23.41 -21.59 -1.68
CA PRO A 101 23.15 -20.30 -2.30
C PRO A 101 21.66 -20.01 -2.52
N TRP A 102 20.77 -20.79 -1.91
CA TRP A 102 19.33 -20.71 -2.12
C TRP A 102 18.55 -20.72 -0.80
N LEU A 103 17.32 -20.22 -0.88
CA LEU A 103 16.31 -20.26 0.17
C LEU A 103 14.99 -20.73 -0.41
N VAL A 104 14.10 -21.27 0.42
CA VAL A 104 12.83 -21.84 -0.04
C VAL A 104 11.70 -21.24 0.77
N SER A 105 10.69 -20.77 0.06
CA SER A 105 9.45 -20.29 0.62
C SER A 105 8.31 -21.25 0.31
N ALA A 106 7.33 -21.29 1.21
CA ALA A 106 6.04 -21.90 0.94
C ALA A 106 4.91 -20.97 1.40
N LEU A 107 3.90 -20.82 0.55
CA LEU A 107 2.68 -20.07 0.86
C LEU A 107 1.51 -20.75 0.18
N ASP A 108 0.41 -20.95 0.93
CA ASP A 108 -0.77 -21.69 0.46
C ASP A 108 -0.41 -23.08 -0.11
N ASN A 109 -0.44 -23.25 -1.43
CA ASN A 109 -0.14 -24.50 -2.10
C ASN A 109 1.13 -24.44 -2.97
N ALA A 110 1.83 -23.31 -2.96
CA ALA A 110 3.03 -23.07 -3.74
C ALA A 110 4.29 -23.24 -2.88
N VAL A 111 5.29 -23.92 -3.44
CA VAL A 111 6.64 -24.03 -2.87
C VAL A 111 7.66 -23.59 -3.90
N GLN A 112 8.52 -22.67 -3.52
CA GLN A 112 9.41 -21.96 -4.43
C GLN A 112 10.80 -21.82 -3.85
N ALA A 113 11.82 -22.11 -4.65
CA ALA A 113 13.20 -21.83 -4.31
C ALA A 113 13.71 -20.57 -5.00
N TRP A 114 14.54 -19.82 -4.30
CA TRP A 114 15.07 -18.53 -4.73
C TRP A 114 16.58 -18.52 -4.59
N ASP A 115 17.25 -17.93 -5.58
CA ASP A 115 18.66 -17.58 -5.46
C ASP A 115 18.82 -16.49 -4.40
N ALA A 116 19.59 -16.77 -3.35
CA ALA A 116 19.67 -15.91 -2.18
C ALA A 116 20.30 -14.53 -2.48
N THR A 117 21.09 -14.43 -3.56
CA THR A 117 21.76 -13.18 -3.96
C THR A 117 20.83 -12.29 -4.80
N SER A 118 20.15 -12.89 -5.77
CA SER A 118 19.43 -12.16 -6.82
C SER A 118 17.92 -12.15 -6.67
N GLY A 119 17.36 -13.04 -5.83
CA GLY A 119 15.91 -13.19 -5.69
C GLY A 119 15.24 -13.81 -6.92
N ARG A 120 16.03 -14.40 -7.83
CA ARG A 120 15.49 -15.12 -8.99
C ARG A 120 14.92 -16.46 -8.55
N ASN A 121 13.74 -16.79 -9.05
CA ASN A 121 13.16 -18.12 -8.86
C ASN A 121 14.04 -19.17 -9.55
N ILE A 122 14.39 -20.23 -8.83
CA ILE A 122 15.15 -21.37 -9.33
C ILE A 122 14.19 -22.45 -9.83
N TRP A 123 13.19 -22.77 -9.01
CA TRP A 123 12.10 -23.68 -9.33
C TRP A 123 10.85 -23.31 -8.55
N SER A 124 9.70 -23.71 -9.06
CA SER A 124 8.38 -23.52 -8.46
C SER A 124 7.56 -24.78 -8.62
N LEU A 125 6.92 -25.22 -7.53
CA LEU A 125 6.00 -26.35 -7.51
C LEU A 125 4.66 -25.90 -6.93
N HIS A 126 3.58 -26.37 -7.52
CA HIS A 126 2.22 -26.16 -7.02
C HIS A 126 1.62 -27.52 -6.70
N PHE A 127 0.99 -27.62 -5.53
CA PHE A 127 0.34 -28.84 -5.06
C PHE A 127 -1.18 -28.63 -4.93
N GLU A 128 -1.93 -29.72 -4.83
CA GLU A 128 -3.41 -29.65 -4.74
C GLU A 128 -3.87 -29.21 -3.34
N GLY A 129 -3.15 -29.61 -2.29
CA GLY A 129 -3.46 -29.23 -0.92
C GLY A 129 -2.61 -28.10 -0.38
N ARG A 130 -2.85 -27.79 0.89
CA ARG A 130 -2.22 -26.66 1.58
C ARG A 130 -0.93 -27.10 2.24
N VAL A 131 0.15 -26.35 2.03
CA VAL A 131 1.40 -26.50 2.75
C VAL A 131 1.18 -26.07 4.20
N LYS A 132 1.58 -26.95 5.13
CA LYS A 132 1.52 -26.73 6.57
C LYS A 132 2.85 -26.36 7.18
N ASP A 133 3.93 -26.88 6.61
CA ASP A 133 5.27 -26.56 7.05
C ASP A 133 6.31 -26.91 5.99
N LEU A 134 7.48 -26.29 6.13
CA LEU A 134 8.63 -26.49 5.28
C LEU A 134 9.90 -26.50 6.14
N GLU A 135 10.77 -27.46 5.86
CA GLU A 135 12.03 -27.61 6.58
C GLU A 135 13.17 -28.05 5.67
N ILE A 136 14.40 -27.70 6.04
CA ILE A 136 15.59 -28.14 5.28
C ILE A 136 16.04 -29.49 5.83
N MET A 137 16.46 -30.40 4.96
CA MET A 137 16.96 -31.71 5.35
C MET A 137 18.44 -31.84 5.01
N GLU A 138 19.25 -32.14 6.02
CA GLU A 138 20.65 -32.51 5.88
C GLU A 138 20.82 -34.02 6.08
N MET A 139 21.47 -34.68 5.12
CA MET A 139 21.70 -36.12 5.16
C MET A 139 23.18 -36.45 5.33
N THR A 140 23.44 -37.49 6.12
CA THR A 140 24.79 -38.01 6.30
C THR A 140 25.39 -38.44 4.95
N GLY A 141 26.49 -37.78 4.54
CA GLY A 141 27.22 -38.12 3.32
C GLY A 141 26.64 -37.55 2.01
N ALA A 142 25.55 -36.78 2.07
CA ALA A 142 25.05 -36.04 0.91
C ALA A 142 25.85 -34.74 0.73
N SER A 143 26.12 -34.37 -0.53
CA SER A 143 26.84 -33.13 -0.87
C SER A 143 25.94 -31.91 -1.03
N HIS A 144 24.63 -32.08 -0.86
CA HIS A 144 23.60 -31.05 -1.03
C HIS A 144 22.53 -31.21 0.06
N LYS A 145 21.79 -30.13 0.31
CA LYS A 145 20.61 -30.14 1.18
C LYS A 145 19.33 -30.27 0.36
N ASP A 146 18.33 -30.92 0.95
CA ASP A 146 17.01 -31.10 0.36
C ASP A 146 15.94 -30.37 1.17
N VAL A 147 14.73 -30.33 0.62
CA VAL A 147 13.58 -29.66 1.23
C VAL A 147 12.54 -30.72 1.62
N LEU A 148 12.06 -30.65 2.85
CA LEU A 148 10.90 -31.39 3.33
C LEU A 148 9.70 -30.46 3.34
N VAL A 149 8.61 -30.90 2.75
CA VAL A 149 7.34 -30.16 2.72
C VAL A 149 6.26 -31.04 3.30
N LEU A 150 5.49 -30.49 4.23
CA LEU A 150 4.31 -31.11 4.81
C LEU A 150 3.05 -30.45 4.23
N LEU A 151 2.11 -31.26 3.75
CA LEU A 151 0.86 -30.80 3.17
C LEU A 151 -0.35 -31.49 3.80
N GLU A 152 -1.46 -30.75 3.83
CA GLU A 152 -2.80 -31.24 4.07
C GLU A 152 -3.53 -31.37 2.72
N GLU A 153 -3.77 -32.60 2.26
CA GLU A 153 -4.43 -32.89 0.97
C GLU A 153 -5.64 -33.82 1.20
N ASP A 154 -6.87 -33.32 1.06
CA ASP A 154 -8.12 -34.10 1.19
C ASP A 154 -8.20 -34.98 2.46
N GLY A 155 -7.86 -34.41 3.63
CA GLY A 155 -7.83 -35.16 4.91
C GLY A 155 -6.66 -36.15 5.03
N ALA A 156 -5.73 -36.13 4.07
CA ALA A 156 -4.47 -36.85 4.14
C ALA A 156 -3.33 -35.96 4.62
N THR A 157 -2.47 -36.53 5.45
CA THR A 157 -1.14 -35.98 5.75
C THR A 157 -0.18 -36.45 4.67
N VAL A 158 0.44 -35.50 3.96
CA VAL A 158 1.39 -35.77 2.88
C VAL A 158 2.73 -35.11 3.20
N ALA A 159 3.80 -35.90 3.27
CA ALA A 159 5.16 -35.41 3.41
C ALA A 159 5.96 -35.71 2.14
N ARG A 160 6.59 -34.70 1.55
CA ARG A 160 7.42 -34.83 0.35
C ARG A 160 8.84 -34.39 0.62
N ARG A 161 9.79 -35.16 0.11
CA ARG A 161 11.18 -34.72 -0.02
C ARG A 161 11.41 -34.21 -1.44
N ILE A 162 11.93 -33.00 -1.56
CA ILE A 162 12.18 -32.32 -2.82
C ILE A 162 13.68 -32.03 -2.91
N HIS A 163 14.25 -32.28 -4.09
CA HIS A 163 15.66 -31.98 -4.35
C HIS A 163 15.91 -30.47 -4.31
N GLY A 164 16.84 -30.00 -3.47
CA GLY A 164 17.01 -28.56 -3.16
C GLY A 164 17.26 -27.66 -4.38
N THR A 165 18.00 -28.15 -5.38
CA THR A 165 18.35 -27.36 -6.58
C THR A 165 17.54 -27.72 -7.83
N GLU A 166 16.98 -28.93 -7.90
CA GLU A 166 16.33 -29.43 -9.12
C GLU A 166 14.81 -29.28 -9.04
N GLY A 167 14.25 -29.13 -7.84
CA GLY A 167 12.80 -29.06 -7.65
C GLY A 167 12.07 -30.37 -8.00
N ARG A 168 12.76 -31.50 -8.11
CA ARG A 168 12.11 -32.81 -8.31
C ARG A 168 11.71 -33.44 -6.99
N VAL A 169 10.51 -34.02 -6.93
CA VAL A 169 10.08 -34.84 -5.79
C VAL A 169 10.91 -36.14 -5.79
N VAL A 170 11.64 -36.38 -4.70
CA VAL A 170 12.49 -37.57 -4.50
C VAL A 170 11.64 -38.74 -4.01
N TRP A 171 10.80 -38.49 -3.01
CA TRP A 171 9.81 -39.44 -2.51
C TRP A 171 8.61 -38.70 -1.92
N GLU A 172 7.49 -39.41 -1.84
CA GLU A 172 6.26 -38.95 -1.19
C GLU A 172 5.80 -39.99 -0.17
N TYR A 173 5.43 -39.52 1.01
CA TYR A 173 4.69 -40.26 2.01
C TYR A 173 3.28 -39.68 2.10
N ARG A 174 2.26 -40.54 1.97
CA ARG A 174 0.85 -40.14 2.07
C ARG A 174 0.12 -41.09 3.01
N GLN A 175 -0.58 -40.53 4.00
CA GLN A 175 -1.44 -41.28 4.91
C GLN A 175 -2.78 -40.57 5.10
N VAL A 176 -3.88 -41.29 4.89
CA VAL A 176 -5.24 -40.79 5.14
C VAL A 176 -5.62 -41.10 6.59
N THR A 177 -5.57 -40.11 7.47
CA THR A 177 -5.92 -40.26 8.89
C THR A 177 -7.00 -39.28 9.36
N ASN A 178 -7.35 -38.26 8.56
CA ASN A 178 -8.11 -37.08 9.02
C ASN A 178 -7.48 -36.39 10.26
N ASP A 179 -6.19 -36.64 10.52
CA ASP A 179 -5.43 -35.89 11.51
C ASP A 179 -5.09 -34.52 10.92
N LEU A 180 -4.87 -33.55 11.80
CA LEU A 180 -4.41 -32.23 11.40
C LEU A 180 -2.87 -32.24 11.33
N PRO A 181 -2.24 -32.22 10.14
CA PRO A 181 -0.80 -32.06 10.01
C PRO A 181 -0.39 -30.69 10.53
N LEU A 182 0.62 -30.68 11.40
CA LEU A 182 1.09 -29.46 12.08
C LEU A 182 2.41 -28.99 11.50
N GLN A 183 3.49 -29.73 11.74
CA GLN A 183 4.86 -29.33 11.40
C GLN A 183 5.73 -30.54 11.03
N VAL A 184 6.83 -30.30 10.33
CA VAL A 184 7.82 -31.32 9.97
C VAL A 184 9.17 -30.98 10.60
N SER A 185 9.85 -32.00 11.09
CA SER A 185 11.18 -31.88 11.65
C SER A 185 12.07 -33.00 11.14
N THR A 186 13.37 -32.85 11.30
CA THR A 186 14.34 -33.84 10.88
C THR A 186 15.59 -33.77 11.75
N ASN A 187 16.24 -34.93 11.90
CA ASN A 187 17.65 -35.03 12.25
C ASN A 187 18.37 -35.80 11.14
N VAL A 188 19.69 -35.99 11.28
CA VAL A 188 20.50 -36.67 10.25
C VAL A 188 20.11 -38.12 9.93
N GLU A 189 19.27 -38.75 10.76
CA GLU A 189 18.86 -40.16 10.60
C GLU A 189 17.39 -40.33 10.21
N LYS A 190 16.50 -39.44 10.65
CA LYS A 190 15.04 -39.62 10.65
C LYS A 190 14.32 -38.33 10.28
N VAL A 191 13.15 -38.50 9.66
CA VAL A 191 12.16 -37.43 9.47
C VAL A 191 11.04 -37.64 10.47
N PHE A 192 10.59 -36.56 11.11
CA PHE A 192 9.51 -36.54 12.08
C PHE A 192 8.36 -35.71 11.52
N VAL A 193 7.19 -36.32 11.36
CA VAL A 193 5.97 -35.61 10.98
C VAL A 193 5.07 -35.51 12.19
N ILE A 194 4.77 -34.28 12.59
CA ILE A 194 3.97 -33.98 13.79
C ILE A 194 2.52 -33.77 13.34
N THR A 195 1.60 -34.54 13.93
CA THR A 195 0.16 -34.44 13.65
C THR A 195 -0.63 -34.33 14.94
N LEU A 196 -1.79 -33.66 14.86
CA LEU A 196 -2.77 -33.59 15.94
C LEU A 196 -3.93 -34.54 15.62
N HIS A 197 -4.05 -35.59 16.42
CA HIS A 197 -5.12 -36.58 16.31
C HIS A 197 -6.23 -36.28 17.32
N GLY A 198 -7.46 -36.08 16.86
CA GLY A 198 -8.58 -35.81 17.76
C GLY A 198 -9.72 -35.04 17.13
N SER A 199 -10.50 -34.35 17.97
CA SER A 199 -11.62 -33.50 17.57
C SER A 199 -11.38 -32.08 18.07
N LEU A 200 -12.14 -31.11 17.54
CA LEU A 200 -12.05 -29.70 17.91
C LEU A 200 -11.91 -29.52 19.43
N LEU A 201 -10.91 -28.74 19.87
CA LEU A 201 -10.60 -28.43 21.27
C LEU A 201 -10.11 -29.62 22.14
N SER A 202 -9.84 -30.79 21.56
CA SER A 202 -9.31 -31.95 22.28
C SER A 202 -8.48 -32.87 21.37
N TYR A 203 -7.19 -32.56 21.28
CA TYR A 203 -6.21 -33.28 20.47
C TYR A 203 -5.19 -34.06 21.32
N SER A 204 -4.64 -35.12 20.73
CA SER A 204 -3.41 -35.80 21.16
C SER A 204 -2.32 -35.60 20.10
N LEU A 205 -1.09 -35.43 20.55
CA LEU A 205 0.08 -35.20 19.72
C LEU A 205 0.68 -36.53 19.27
N HIS A 206 0.70 -36.75 17.96
CA HIS A 206 1.29 -37.92 17.32
C HIS A 206 2.53 -37.50 16.54
N VAL A 207 3.57 -38.34 16.57
CA VAL A 207 4.80 -38.15 15.81
C VAL A 207 5.06 -39.39 14.98
N LEU A 208 4.92 -39.24 13.67
CA LEU A 208 5.28 -40.26 12.70
C LEU A 208 6.78 -40.18 12.43
N VAL A 209 7.47 -41.32 12.47
CA VAL A 209 8.90 -41.41 12.19
C VAL A 209 9.07 -42.04 10.81
N LEU A 210 9.68 -41.31 9.88
CA LEU A 210 9.93 -41.76 8.51
C LEU A 210 11.43 -41.95 8.24
N ASP A 211 11.73 -42.86 7.33
CA ASP A 211 13.07 -43.08 6.79
C ASP A 211 13.48 -41.95 5.82
N THR A 212 14.68 -41.39 5.99
CA THR A 212 15.16 -40.24 5.19
C THR A 212 15.36 -40.55 3.71
N ALA A 213 15.74 -41.79 3.39
CA ALA A 213 16.04 -42.21 2.01
C ALA A 213 14.79 -42.60 1.23
N THR A 214 13.83 -43.28 1.87
CA THR A 214 12.68 -43.90 1.20
C THR A 214 11.33 -43.28 1.54
N GLY A 215 11.24 -42.47 2.60
CA GLY A 215 9.98 -41.91 3.10
C GLY A 215 9.07 -42.93 3.77
N LYS A 216 9.51 -44.19 3.95
CA LYS A 216 8.67 -45.22 4.57
C LYS A 216 8.51 -44.96 6.06
N LYS A 217 7.28 -45.18 6.56
CA LYS A 217 6.98 -45.14 8.00
C LYS A 217 7.73 -46.23 8.75
N LEU A 218 8.53 -45.82 9.73
CA LEU A 218 9.29 -46.67 10.62
C LEU A 218 8.56 -46.88 11.96
N ASP A 219 8.00 -45.81 12.52
CA ASP A 219 7.34 -45.85 13.83
C ASP A 219 6.25 -44.75 13.94
N GLU A 220 5.40 -44.86 14.96
CA GLU A 220 4.44 -43.84 15.37
C GLU A 220 4.44 -43.72 16.90
N VAL A 221 4.73 -42.51 17.38
CA VAL A 221 4.86 -42.22 18.80
C VAL A 221 3.75 -41.27 19.22
N VAL A 222 2.89 -41.72 20.14
CA VAL A 222 1.87 -40.88 20.78
C VAL A 222 2.47 -40.26 22.04
N ILE A 223 2.60 -38.93 22.08
CA ILE A 223 3.32 -38.20 23.14
C ILE A 223 2.36 -37.66 24.20
N SER A 224 1.19 -37.16 23.80
CA SER A 224 0.20 -36.57 24.71
C SER A 224 -1.12 -37.35 24.71
N THR A 225 -1.88 -37.21 25.79
CA THR A 225 -3.23 -37.76 25.89
C THR A 225 -4.27 -36.77 25.38
N LYS A 226 -5.41 -37.27 24.91
CA LYS A 226 -6.52 -36.43 24.41
C LYS A 226 -6.96 -35.40 25.45
N GLY A 227 -7.09 -34.15 25.03
CA GLY A 227 -7.52 -33.02 25.87
C GLY A 227 -6.38 -32.23 26.50
N GLU A 228 -5.11 -32.61 26.29
CA GLU A 228 -3.96 -31.78 26.69
C GLU A 228 -3.71 -30.59 25.74
N ILE A 229 -4.16 -30.70 24.49
CA ILE A 229 -3.98 -29.69 23.43
C ILE A 229 -5.36 -29.36 22.86
N GLN A 230 -5.72 -28.09 22.81
CA GLN A 230 -6.97 -27.59 22.25
C GLN A 230 -6.82 -27.18 20.78
N GLY A 231 -5.63 -26.74 20.36
CA GLY A 231 -5.36 -26.34 18.98
C GLY A 231 -3.87 -26.22 18.65
N GLU A 232 -3.58 -25.79 17.42
CA GLU A 232 -2.21 -25.58 16.93
C GLU A 232 -1.44 -24.57 17.78
N ASP A 233 -2.12 -23.52 18.28
CA ASP A 233 -1.51 -22.44 19.06
C ASP A 233 -0.98 -22.88 20.44
N ASP A 234 -1.34 -24.07 20.95
CA ASP A 234 -0.77 -24.60 22.19
C ASP A 234 0.64 -25.20 21.98
N ILE A 235 1.03 -25.46 20.73
CA ILE A 235 2.35 -25.95 20.36
C ILE A 235 3.27 -24.74 20.16
N MET A 236 4.22 -24.57 21.10
CA MET A 236 5.10 -23.40 21.13
C MET A 236 6.27 -23.52 20.15
N PHE A 237 6.71 -24.76 19.87
CA PHE A 237 7.91 -25.01 19.08
C PHE A 237 8.04 -26.47 18.65
N VAL A 238 8.45 -26.66 17.39
CA VAL A 238 9.02 -27.91 16.88
C VAL A 238 10.41 -27.59 16.34
N GLY A 239 11.44 -28.16 16.96
CA GLY A 239 12.83 -27.94 16.55
C GLY A 239 13.20 -28.81 15.36
N ALA A 240 13.96 -28.26 14.43
CA ALA A 240 14.44 -28.96 13.24
C ALA A 240 15.97 -28.84 13.08
N ASN A 241 16.59 -29.82 12.44
CA ASN A 241 18.04 -29.89 12.17
C ASN A 241 18.95 -29.75 13.41
N SER A 242 18.42 -29.95 14.61
CA SER A 242 19.20 -30.04 15.84
C SER A 242 19.75 -31.46 16.03
N ALA A 243 20.86 -31.60 16.76
CA ALA A 243 21.38 -32.89 17.19
C ALA A 243 20.33 -33.70 18.01
N ALA A 244 19.43 -33.02 18.71
CA ALA A 244 18.27 -33.61 19.37
C ALA A 244 17.07 -32.66 19.19
N PRO A 245 16.24 -32.87 18.17
CA PRO A 245 15.08 -32.03 17.93
C PRO A 245 14.01 -32.28 19.01
N VAL A 246 13.34 -31.21 19.44
CA VAL A 246 12.35 -31.25 20.52
C VAL A 246 11.02 -30.67 20.05
N VAL A 247 9.93 -31.13 20.64
CA VAL A 247 8.61 -30.48 20.57
C VAL A 247 8.23 -29.98 21.94
N ALA A 248 7.72 -28.75 22.01
CA ALA A 248 7.31 -28.11 23.24
C ALA A 248 5.89 -27.54 23.13
N TRP A 249 5.06 -27.79 24.15
CA TRP A 249 3.69 -27.31 24.20
C TRP A 249 3.28 -26.94 25.63
N THR A 250 2.31 -26.05 25.77
CA THR A 250 1.83 -25.56 27.06
C THR A 250 0.45 -26.10 27.39
N ASP A 251 0.03 -25.94 28.64
CA ASP A 251 -1.39 -26.00 28.99
C ASP A 251 -2.09 -24.67 28.67
N ASN A 252 -3.42 -24.70 28.57
CA ASN A 252 -4.26 -23.55 28.20
C ASN A 252 -4.06 -22.31 29.11
N ASN A 253 -3.63 -22.53 30.36
CA ASN A 253 -3.42 -21.46 31.33
C ASN A 253 -1.95 -20.99 31.41
N LEU A 254 -1.06 -21.48 30.52
CA LEU A 254 0.38 -21.17 30.52
C LEU A 254 1.06 -21.37 31.89
N ASN A 255 0.66 -22.40 32.64
CA ASN A 255 1.23 -22.72 33.95
C ASN A 255 2.40 -23.70 33.84
N LYS A 256 2.39 -24.56 32.81
CA LYS A 256 3.40 -25.59 32.61
C LYS A 256 3.81 -25.68 31.15
N LEU A 257 5.12 -25.81 30.93
CA LEU A 257 5.68 -26.19 29.64
C LEU A 257 6.02 -27.68 29.66
N LYS A 258 5.56 -28.40 28.63
CA LYS A 258 5.89 -29.80 28.41
C LYS A 258 6.83 -29.91 27.22
N VAL A 259 7.88 -30.71 27.36
CA VAL A 259 8.90 -30.90 26.31
C VAL A 259 9.13 -32.39 26.08
N ASN A 260 9.19 -32.79 24.82
CA ASN A 260 9.56 -34.13 24.38
C ASN A 260 10.70 -34.06 23.35
N VAL A 261 11.67 -34.96 23.48
CA VAL A 261 12.69 -35.18 22.44
C VAL A 261 12.08 -36.07 21.37
N LEU A 262 12.03 -35.58 20.12
CA LEU A 262 11.35 -36.27 19.03
C LEU A 262 11.93 -37.68 18.82
N GLY A 263 11.04 -38.65 18.62
CA GLY A 263 11.38 -40.07 18.53
C GLY A 263 11.42 -40.80 19.88
N THR A 264 11.11 -40.14 20.99
CA THR A 264 11.02 -40.75 22.32
C THR A 264 9.59 -40.66 22.90
N LYS A 265 9.25 -41.55 23.83
CA LYS A 265 7.93 -41.57 24.51
C LYS A 265 7.86 -40.72 25.78
N ALA A 266 9.01 -40.34 26.35
CA ALA A 266 9.06 -39.64 27.62
C ALA A 266 8.84 -38.13 27.40
N LYS A 267 8.00 -37.51 28.22
CA LYS A 267 7.85 -36.05 28.28
C LYS A 267 8.31 -35.53 29.64
N VAL A 268 8.89 -34.34 29.65
CA VAL A 268 9.31 -33.62 30.85
C VAL A 268 8.42 -32.39 31.02
N GLU A 269 7.98 -32.10 32.25
CA GLU A 269 7.16 -30.93 32.57
C GLU A 269 7.95 -29.93 33.41
N PHE A 270 7.85 -28.65 33.09
CA PHE A 270 8.46 -27.54 33.81
C PHE A 270 7.39 -26.53 34.23
N PRO A 271 7.43 -25.98 35.46
CA PRO A 271 6.53 -24.90 35.86
C PRO A 271 6.95 -23.59 35.18
N LEU A 272 5.97 -22.86 34.64
CA LEU A 272 6.17 -21.52 34.10
C LEU A 272 6.01 -20.45 35.20
N PRO A 273 6.65 -19.28 35.05
CA PRO A 273 6.43 -18.13 35.93
C PRO A 273 4.94 -17.76 36.06
N ALA A 274 4.52 -17.38 37.27
CA ALA A 274 3.15 -16.94 37.51
C ALA A 274 2.81 -15.68 36.69
N GLY A 275 1.61 -15.65 36.08
CA GLY A 275 1.17 -14.53 35.24
C GLY A 275 1.83 -14.49 33.86
N ALA A 276 2.24 -15.63 33.32
CA ALA A 276 2.73 -15.75 31.95
C ALA A 276 1.63 -15.37 30.94
N ILE A 277 1.96 -14.47 30.02
CA ILE A 277 1.08 -14.05 28.91
C ILE A 277 1.47 -14.77 27.62
N SER A 278 2.77 -15.00 27.41
CA SER A 278 3.30 -15.67 26.22
C SER A 278 4.54 -16.47 26.57
N VAL A 279 4.69 -17.63 25.93
CA VAL A 279 5.88 -18.47 26.02
C VAL A 279 6.43 -18.71 24.61
N GLU A 280 7.74 -18.57 24.46
CA GLU A 280 8.45 -18.84 23.21
C GLU A 280 9.64 -19.75 23.48
N VAL A 281 9.96 -20.65 22.55
CA VAL A 281 11.18 -21.47 22.62
C VAL A 281 12.11 -21.08 21.50
N HIS A 282 13.37 -20.84 21.83
CA HIS A 282 14.44 -20.53 20.89
C HIS A 282 15.50 -21.62 20.94
N ALA A 283 15.68 -22.35 19.85
CA ALA A 283 16.66 -23.42 19.73
C ALA A 283 17.54 -23.23 18.49
N PRO A 284 18.75 -23.79 18.46
CA PRO A 284 19.58 -23.82 17.25
C PRO A 284 18.97 -24.75 16.19
N HIS A 285 19.31 -24.48 14.93
CA HIS A 285 18.79 -25.19 13.75
C HIS A 285 19.90 -25.93 12.97
N THR A 286 21.06 -26.14 13.59
CA THR A 286 22.22 -26.78 12.92
C THR A 286 22.64 -28.03 13.69
N VAL A 287 23.01 -29.09 12.96
CA VAL A 287 23.28 -30.40 13.55
C VAL A 287 24.52 -30.36 14.46
N GLN A 288 25.44 -29.44 14.16
CA GLN A 288 26.69 -29.27 14.91
C GLN A 288 26.50 -28.47 16.21
N SER A 289 25.39 -27.75 16.35
CA SER A 289 25.12 -26.91 17.51
C SER A 289 24.97 -27.73 18.79
N SER A 290 25.43 -27.18 19.92
CA SER A 290 25.12 -27.75 21.23
C SER A 290 23.61 -27.87 21.42
N ALA A 291 23.12 -29.00 21.94
CA ALA A 291 21.70 -29.25 22.18
C ALA A 291 21.17 -28.48 23.42
N HIS A 292 21.11 -27.16 23.28
CA HIS A 292 20.52 -26.25 24.25
C HIS A 292 19.39 -25.47 23.61
N PHE A 293 18.34 -25.19 24.37
CA PHE A 293 17.25 -24.30 23.96
C PHE A 293 16.89 -23.35 25.10
N LEU A 294 16.39 -22.18 24.75
CA LEU A 294 15.94 -21.17 25.69
C LEU A 294 14.42 -21.09 25.66
N VAL A 295 13.80 -21.15 26.83
CA VAL A 295 12.39 -20.85 27.06
C VAL A 295 12.30 -19.39 27.48
N HIS A 296 11.62 -18.59 26.69
CA HIS A 296 11.36 -17.18 26.93
C HIS A 296 9.92 -17.05 27.43
N THR A 297 9.74 -16.55 28.65
CA THR A 297 8.42 -16.27 29.21
C THR A 297 8.25 -14.77 29.41
N ARG A 298 7.15 -14.21 28.88
CA ARG A 298 6.76 -12.83 29.13
C ARG A 298 5.59 -12.78 30.11
N THR A 299 5.66 -11.86 31.05
CA THR A 299 4.59 -11.52 32.01
C THR A 299 4.14 -10.08 31.77
N GLU A 300 3.10 -9.61 32.46
CA GLU A 300 2.67 -8.20 32.37
C GLU A 300 3.76 -7.22 32.77
N THR A 301 4.66 -7.65 33.66
CA THR A 301 5.67 -6.79 34.30
C THR A 301 7.07 -6.97 33.75
N GLY A 302 7.38 -8.05 33.04
CA GLY A 302 8.74 -8.34 32.59
C GLY A 302 8.89 -9.54 31.68
N ASN A 303 10.14 -9.93 31.45
CA ASN A 303 10.50 -11.11 30.66
C ASN A 303 11.59 -11.94 31.35
N LYS A 304 11.49 -13.27 31.27
CA LYS A 304 12.44 -14.25 31.85
C LYS A 304 12.93 -15.20 30.76
N GLY A 305 14.20 -15.59 30.84
CA GLY A 305 14.78 -16.63 29.98
C GLY A 305 15.30 -17.80 30.81
N GLU A 306 14.94 -19.03 30.45
CA GLU A 306 15.39 -20.26 31.10
C GLU A 306 16.03 -21.17 30.06
N VAL A 307 17.29 -21.59 30.30
CA VAL A 307 18.06 -22.39 29.35
C VAL A 307 18.08 -23.84 29.79
N TYR A 308 17.76 -24.72 28.85
CA TYR A 308 17.71 -26.17 29.05
C TYR A 308 18.72 -26.86 28.15
N HIS A 309 19.20 -28.02 28.61
CA HIS A 309 20.12 -28.90 27.91
C HIS A 309 19.48 -30.26 27.66
N VAL A 310 19.68 -30.80 26.46
CA VAL A 310 19.32 -32.17 26.11
C VAL A 310 20.58 -33.03 26.05
N ASP A 311 20.65 -34.05 26.92
CA ASP A 311 21.72 -35.04 26.87
C ASP A 311 21.49 -35.98 25.68
N LEU A 312 22.37 -35.92 24.69
CA LEU A 312 22.28 -36.71 23.46
C LEU A 312 22.35 -38.24 23.68
N LYS A 313 22.87 -38.71 24.83
CA LYS A 313 22.97 -40.15 25.13
C LYS A 313 21.73 -40.69 25.81
N THR A 314 21.15 -39.91 26.72
CA THR A 314 20.02 -40.34 27.56
C THR A 314 18.69 -39.77 27.09
N ASN A 315 18.71 -38.76 26.21
CA ASN A 315 17.57 -37.93 25.83
C ASN A 315 16.91 -37.22 27.03
N ALA A 316 17.62 -37.08 28.14
CA ALA A 316 17.14 -36.36 29.32
C ALA A 316 17.22 -34.85 29.08
N VAL A 317 16.11 -34.15 29.35
CA VAL A 317 16.05 -32.68 29.31
C VAL A 317 16.24 -32.16 30.73
N THR A 318 17.24 -31.30 30.94
CA THR A 318 17.56 -30.73 32.25
C THR A 318 17.73 -29.20 32.15
N GLN A 319 17.39 -28.47 33.21
CA GLN A 319 17.64 -27.03 33.25
C GLN A 319 19.13 -26.78 33.45
N ALA A 320 19.74 -26.00 32.54
CA ALA A 320 21.15 -25.65 32.60
C ALA A 320 21.38 -24.43 33.51
N TYR A 321 20.64 -23.34 33.24
CA TYR A 321 20.65 -22.13 34.06
C TYR A 321 19.42 -21.26 33.79
N GLU A 322 19.20 -20.26 34.63
CA GLU A 322 18.19 -19.22 34.43
C GLU A 322 18.83 -17.84 34.28
N LEU A 323 18.20 -16.99 33.49
CA LEU A 323 18.55 -15.58 33.34
C LEU A 323 17.66 -14.73 34.25
N PRO A 324 18.16 -13.58 34.72
CA PRO A 324 17.38 -12.71 35.60
C PRO A 324 16.11 -12.22 34.90
N LEU A 325 15.02 -12.18 35.67
CA LEU A 325 13.81 -11.44 35.30
C LEU A 325 14.19 -9.97 35.15
N LEU A 326 13.92 -9.38 33.99
CA LEU A 326 14.08 -7.94 33.79
C LEU A 326 12.71 -7.33 33.55
N ASP A 327 12.55 -6.10 34.03
CA ASP A 327 11.32 -5.33 33.89
C ASP A 327 11.09 -4.93 32.43
N GLY A 328 9.82 -4.86 32.06
CA GLY A 328 9.38 -4.43 30.74
C GLY A 328 9.53 -5.47 29.62
N PRO A 329 9.12 -5.09 28.39
CA PRO A 329 9.16 -5.96 27.24
C PRO A 329 10.59 -6.22 26.78
N GLY A 330 10.81 -7.41 26.23
CA GLY A 330 12.10 -7.83 25.68
C GLY A 330 11.93 -8.95 24.68
N ALA A 331 12.93 -9.09 23.83
CA ALA A 331 13.00 -10.12 22.80
C ALA A 331 14.26 -10.96 22.97
N PHE A 332 14.11 -12.27 22.83
CA PHE A 332 15.23 -13.20 22.72
C PHE A 332 15.40 -13.67 21.27
N SER A 333 16.62 -14.04 20.92
CA SER A 333 16.95 -14.65 19.64
C SER A 333 18.12 -15.62 19.80
N THR A 334 18.16 -16.65 18.95
CA THR A 334 19.23 -17.64 18.94
C THR A 334 20.07 -17.49 17.69
N SER A 335 21.38 -17.59 17.85
CA SER A 335 22.33 -17.68 16.75
C SER A 335 23.35 -18.78 17.02
N SER A 336 23.81 -19.44 15.97
CA SER A 336 24.80 -20.50 16.05
C SER A 336 26.04 -20.13 15.25
N SER A 337 27.21 -20.52 15.74
CA SER A 337 28.48 -20.45 15.02
C SER A 337 29.27 -21.73 15.28
N ALA A 338 29.27 -22.62 14.28
CA ALA A 338 29.71 -24.00 14.42
C ALA A 338 28.96 -24.69 15.59
N SER A 339 29.67 -25.17 16.61
CA SER A 339 29.06 -25.81 17.78
C SER A 339 28.58 -24.86 18.87
N ASN A 340 28.99 -23.58 18.81
CA ASN A 340 28.62 -22.59 19.81
C ASN A 340 27.24 -22.02 19.53
N VAL A 341 26.41 -21.96 20.56
CA VAL A 341 25.08 -21.36 20.50
C VAL A 341 25.06 -20.13 21.41
N TYR A 342 24.51 -19.04 20.90
CA TYR A 342 24.40 -17.77 21.60
C TYR A 342 22.94 -17.35 21.69
N PHE A 343 22.52 -16.95 22.89
CA PHE A 343 21.23 -16.32 23.12
C PHE A 343 21.46 -14.82 23.27
N THR A 344 20.79 -14.04 22.42
CA THR A 344 20.83 -12.57 22.48
C THR A 344 19.51 -12.07 23.04
N ARG A 345 19.59 -11.26 24.10
CA ARG A 345 18.46 -10.57 24.71
C ARG A 345 18.52 -9.09 24.36
N VAL A 346 17.44 -8.56 23.81
CA VAL A 346 17.26 -7.13 23.52
C VAL A 346 16.16 -6.60 24.42
N THR A 347 16.47 -5.56 25.20
CA THR A 347 15.52 -4.80 26.01
C THR A 347 15.49 -3.34 25.55
N ALA A 348 14.73 -2.48 26.22
CA ALA A 348 14.74 -1.04 25.94
C ALA A 348 16.10 -0.38 26.27
N ASP A 349 16.84 -0.95 27.22
CA ASP A 349 18.03 -0.32 27.80
C ASP A 349 19.35 -0.98 27.37
N GLU A 350 19.35 -2.26 27.00
CA GLU A 350 20.57 -2.95 26.60
C GLU A 350 20.35 -4.11 25.62
N ILE A 351 21.42 -4.45 24.91
CA ILE A 351 21.60 -5.73 24.22
C ILE A 351 22.61 -6.55 25.01
N SER A 352 22.27 -7.77 25.36
CA SER A 352 23.17 -8.70 26.05
C SER A 352 23.22 -10.06 25.36
N ILE A 353 24.37 -10.71 25.43
CA ILE A 353 24.59 -12.04 24.85
C ILE A 353 25.05 -12.98 25.95
N THR A 354 24.49 -14.19 25.97
CA THR A 354 24.93 -15.31 26.80
C THR A 354 25.25 -16.51 25.94
N ALA A 355 26.27 -17.28 26.33
CA ALA A 355 26.60 -18.55 25.68
C ALA A 355 25.66 -19.65 26.19
N SER A 356 25.32 -20.62 25.35
CA SER A 356 24.42 -21.71 25.75
C SER A 356 24.89 -22.54 26.93
N GLY A 357 26.20 -22.66 27.13
CA GLY A 357 26.80 -23.41 28.24
C GLY A 357 27.08 -22.60 29.52
N SER A 358 26.75 -21.31 29.57
CA SER A 358 27.03 -20.47 30.75
C SER A 358 26.04 -19.31 30.91
N HIS A 359 25.64 -19.04 32.15
CA HIS A 359 24.85 -17.86 32.51
C HIS A 359 25.65 -16.54 32.45
N GLY A 360 26.97 -16.60 32.21
CA GLY A 360 27.83 -15.42 32.14
C GLY A 360 27.53 -14.59 30.90
N VAL A 361 27.26 -13.30 31.08
CA VAL A 361 27.09 -12.34 29.98
C VAL A 361 28.43 -12.11 29.31
N ILE A 362 28.58 -12.56 28.07
CA ILE A 362 29.83 -12.47 27.28
C ILE A 362 29.94 -11.17 26.50
N GLY A 363 28.81 -10.47 26.33
CA GLY A 363 28.75 -9.15 25.71
C GLY A 363 27.53 -8.39 26.19
N ARG A 364 27.71 -7.11 26.51
CA ARG A 364 26.65 -6.20 26.93
C ARG A 364 26.90 -4.83 26.33
N TRP A 365 25.88 -4.27 25.68
CA TRP A 365 25.93 -2.95 25.07
C TRP A 365 24.71 -2.15 25.51
N PRO A 366 24.90 -0.98 26.15
CA PRO A 366 23.80 -0.11 26.50
C PRO A 366 23.17 0.48 25.23
N LEU A 367 21.85 0.60 25.22
CA LEU A 367 21.10 1.27 24.17
C LEU A 367 20.87 2.74 24.57
N PRO A 368 21.15 3.71 23.69
CA PRO A 368 20.78 5.09 23.96
C PRO A 368 19.26 5.22 24.03
N LYS A 369 18.76 6.13 24.90
CA LYS A 369 17.32 6.43 24.98
C LYS A 369 16.80 6.79 23.58
N LYS A 370 15.75 6.08 23.14
CA LYS A 370 15.11 6.15 21.80
C LYS A 370 15.77 5.34 20.67
N ALA A 371 16.80 4.52 20.91
CA ALA A 371 17.41 3.70 19.85
C ALA A 371 16.40 2.77 19.14
N ILE A 372 15.49 2.17 19.91
CA ILE A 372 14.45 1.27 19.37
C ILE A 372 13.08 1.99 19.30
N GLY A 373 12.96 3.19 19.88
CA GLY A 373 11.77 4.05 19.83
C GLY A 373 10.50 3.51 20.52
N ALA A 374 10.39 2.19 20.65
CA ALA A 374 9.22 1.40 20.95
C ALA A 374 9.65 0.06 21.62
N ALA A 375 8.70 -0.74 22.09
CA ALA A 375 8.98 -2.01 22.77
C ALA A 375 9.33 -3.12 21.76
N ALA A 376 10.38 -3.90 22.03
CA ALA A 376 10.75 -5.05 21.20
C ALA A 376 9.73 -6.21 21.36
N LEU A 377 9.09 -6.63 20.26
CA LEU A 377 8.20 -7.81 20.24
C LEU A 377 8.99 -9.10 20.04
N HIS A 378 9.70 -9.18 18.91
CA HIS A 378 10.58 -10.27 18.53
C HIS A 378 11.75 -9.74 17.71
N GLY A 379 12.78 -10.56 17.51
CA GLY A 379 13.90 -10.18 16.68
C GLY A 379 14.81 -11.35 16.35
N VAL A 380 15.78 -11.08 15.49
CA VAL A 380 16.83 -12.02 15.09
C VAL A 380 18.18 -11.37 15.30
N SER A 381 19.17 -12.17 15.69
CA SER A 381 20.51 -11.68 15.91
C SER A 381 21.55 -12.54 15.21
N GLU A 382 22.63 -11.93 14.78
CA GLU A 382 23.83 -12.63 14.32
C GLU A 382 24.99 -12.22 15.21
N VAL A 383 25.58 -13.22 15.88
CA VAL A 383 26.72 -13.05 16.77
C VAL A 383 27.98 -13.53 16.05
N VAL A 384 28.99 -12.66 15.99
CA VAL A 384 30.29 -12.96 15.41
C VAL A 384 31.36 -12.85 16.50
N SER A 385 32.10 -13.93 16.70
CA SER A 385 33.28 -13.95 17.58
C SER A 385 34.49 -13.35 16.86
N LYS A 386 35.18 -12.41 17.51
CA LYS A 386 36.40 -11.75 17.04
C LYS A 386 37.63 -12.28 17.80
N ALA A 387 38.81 -12.07 17.23
CA ALA A 387 40.07 -12.40 17.89
C ALA A 387 40.18 -11.76 19.28
N GLY A 388 40.68 -12.52 20.26
CA GLY A 388 40.84 -12.05 21.64
C GLY A 388 39.57 -12.13 22.50
N GLY A 389 38.58 -12.96 22.14
CA GLY A 389 37.38 -13.21 22.96
C GLY A 389 36.39 -12.04 22.97
N LYS A 390 36.46 -11.15 21.98
CA LYS A 390 35.50 -10.05 21.80
C LYS A 390 34.37 -10.53 20.90
N TYR A 391 33.16 -10.10 21.18
CA TYR A 391 31.98 -10.42 20.36
C TYR A 391 31.47 -9.16 19.67
N SER A 392 30.79 -9.35 18.53
CA SER A 392 29.93 -8.33 17.94
C SER A 392 28.58 -8.92 17.58
N VAL A 393 27.54 -8.12 17.72
CA VAL A 393 26.16 -8.53 17.45
C VAL A 393 25.47 -7.51 16.56
N ARG A 394 24.75 -8.04 15.58
CA ARG A 394 23.70 -7.33 14.84
C ARG A 394 22.37 -7.90 15.29
N SER A 395 21.44 -7.05 15.68
CA SER A 395 20.08 -7.47 16.08
C SER A 395 19.07 -6.67 15.27
N ALA A 396 18.23 -7.39 14.53
CA ALA A 396 17.09 -6.83 13.81
C ALA A 396 15.82 -7.15 14.60
N VAL A 397 15.10 -6.11 15.01
CA VAL A 397 14.00 -6.21 15.99
C VAL A 397 12.75 -5.58 15.40
N VAL A 398 11.63 -6.29 15.53
CA VAL A 398 10.31 -5.76 15.25
C VAL A 398 9.74 -5.17 16.53
N THR A 399 9.26 -3.95 16.44
CA THR A 399 8.71 -3.22 17.60
C THR A 399 7.19 -3.34 17.67
N ASN A 400 6.59 -2.93 18.79
CA ASN A 400 5.13 -2.84 18.94
C ASN A 400 4.48 -1.70 18.13
N ALA A 401 5.28 -0.88 17.45
CA ALA A 401 4.82 0.06 16.43
C ALA A 401 4.91 -0.52 15.01
N ASP A 402 5.16 -1.83 14.88
CA ASP A 402 5.41 -2.53 13.61
C ASP A 402 6.64 -2.05 12.82
N ASP A 403 7.49 -1.22 13.44
CA ASP A 403 8.76 -0.79 12.86
C ASP A 403 9.81 -1.91 12.92
N TRP A 404 10.59 -2.06 11.86
CA TRP A 404 11.73 -2.97 11.81
C TRP A 404 13.03 -2.19 12.00
N THR A 405 13.68 -2.38 13.15
CA THR A 405 14.86 -1.62 13.55
C THR A 405 16.08 -2.52 13.68
N LEU A 406 17.19 -2.10 13.09
CA LEU A 406 18.48 -2.76 13.26
C LEU A 406 19.39 -1.98 14.22
N VAL A 407 19.99 -2.71 15.16
CA VAL A 407 21.00 -2.20 16.08
C VAL A 407 22.30 -3.01 15.92
N TYR A 408 23.43 -2.32 15.92
CA TYR A 408 24.77 -2.93 15.87
C TYR A 408 25.57 -2.59 17.13
N ASN A 409 25.90 -3.59 17.96
CA ASN A 409 26.67 -3.39 19.20
C ASN A 409 26.12 -2.25 20.09
N GLY A 410 24.79 -2.11 20.19
CA GLY A 410 24.12 -1.04 20.93
C GLY A 410 23.99 0.30 20.19
N GLU A 411 24.62 0.46 19.02
CA GLU A 411 24.47 1.64 18.17
C GLU A 411 23.30 1.48 17.20
N PHE A 412 22.52 2.55 17.04
CA PHE A 412 21.43 2.61 16.07
C PHE A 412 21.96 2.47 14.64
N GLY A 413 21.38 1.54 13.88
CA GLY A 413 21.65 1.39 12.45
C GLY A 413 20.62 2.13 11.61
N TRP A 414 19.42 1.56 11.51
CA TRP A 414 18.33 2.09 10.71
C TRP A 414 16.98 1.58 11.25
N THR A 415 15.90 2.28 10.88
CA THR A 415 14.52 1.86 11.11
C THR A 415 13.76 1.91 9.80
N ARG A 416 13.04 0.84 9.50
CA ARG A 416 12.10 0.75 8.36
C ARG A 416 10.68 0.75 8.91
N PRO A 417 9.80 1.67 8.44
CA PRO A 417 8.42 1.76 8.89
C PRO A 417 7.56 0.69 8.22
N GLU A 418 7.87 -0.59 8.44
CA GLU A 418 7.15 -1.72 7.83
C GLU A 418 5.66 -1.75 8.25
N GLY A 419 5.32 -1.11 9.38
CA GLY A 419 3.96 -0.88 9.82
C GLY A 419 3.07 -0.09 8.84
N LEU A 420 3.65 0.71 7.94
CA LEU A 420 2.94 1.42 6.87
C LEU A 420 2.36 0.50 5.79
N SER A 421 2.90 -0.71 5.65
CA SER A 421 2.45 -1.68 4.65
C SER A 421 1.03 -2.15 4.94
N GLY A 422 0.36 -2.77 3.96
CA GLY A 422 -1.01 -3.24 4.16
C GLY A 422 -1.96 -2.09 4.51
N ALA A 423 -1.73 -0.92 3.93
CA ALA A 423 -2.64 0.21 3.98
C ALA A 423 -3.93 -0.18 3.25
N VAL A 424 -5.06 -0.03 3.92
CA VAL A 424 -6.39 -0.44 3.41
C VAL A 424 -7.28 0.75 3.08
N ALA A 425 -6.98 1.92 3.65
CA ALA A 425 -7.72 3.14 3.40
C ALA A 425 -6.81 4.35 3.61
N ALA A 426 -6.90 5.36 2.74
CA ALA A 426 -6.24 6.64 2.93
C ALA A 426 -7.10 7.81 2.46
N THR A 427 -6.84 8.99 3.01
CA THR A 427 -7.49 10.23 2.57
C THR A 427 -6.51 11.40 2.62
N TRP A 428 -6.71 12.36 1.73
CA TRP A 428 -6.02 13.64 1.79
C TRP A 428 -6.68 14.53 2.83
N ALA A 429 -5.87 15.23 3.61
CA ALA A 429 -6.33 16.24 4.56
C ALA A 429 -5.52 17.53 4.39
N GLU A 430 -6.21 18.67 4.47
CA GLU A 430 -5.55 19.97 4.44
C GLU A 430 -4.80 20.24 5.76
N ILE A 431 -3.68 20.98 5.68
CA ILE A 431 -2.98 21.45 6.87
C ILE A 431 -3.82 22.59 7.46
N PRO A 432 -4.29 22.50 8.73
CA PRO A 432 -5.11 23.54 9.33
C PRO A 432 -4.42 24.90 9.28
N GLU A 433 -5.12 25.94 8.80
CA GLU A 433 -4.63 27.31 8.91
C GLU A 433 -4.57 27.74 10.38
N SER A 434 -3.62 28.61 10.75
CA SER A 434 -3.58 29.17 12.10
C SER A 434 -4.93 29.86 12.38
N GLU A 435 -5.65 29.40 13.41
CA GLU A 435 -6.99 29.89 13.77
C GLU A 435 -7.06 31.42 13.86
N GLU A 436 -5.95 32.06 14.21
CA GLU A 436 -5.82 33.52 14.35
C GLU A 436 -6.04 34.25 13.02
N PHE A 437 -5.47 33.78 11.91
CA PHE A 437 -5.63 34.43 10.61
C PHE A 437 -7.03 34.24 10.03
N ALA A 438 -7.57 33.01 10.08
CA ALA A 438 -8.92 32.71 9.61
C ALA A 438 -9.99 33.50 10.39
N ARG A 439 -9.91 33.53 11.73
CA ARG A 439 -10.84 34.32 12.57
C ARG A 439 -10.76 35.82 12.27
N THR A 440 -9.58 36.35 11.99
CA THR A 440 -9.44 37.77 11.65
C THR A 440 -10.06 38.12 10.30
N LEU A 441 -9.92 37.25 9.29
CA LEU A 441 -10.56 37.43 7.98
C LEU A 441 -12.09 37.31 8.07
N GLU A 442 -12.60 36.33 8.84
CA GLU A 442 -14.03 36.19 9.10
C GLU A 442 -14.61 37.40 9.85
N ALA A 443 -13.89 37.92 10.85
CA ALA A 443 -14.27 39.13 11.57
C ALA A 443 -14.28 40.36 10.64
N GLU A 444 -13.33 40.48 9.71
CA GLU A 444 -13.32 41.54 8.69
C GLU A 444 -14.53 41.42 7.75
N ALA A 445 -14.89 40.21 7.32
CA ALA A 445 -15.99 39.95 6.39
C ALA A 445 -17.39 40.26 6.96
N HIS A 446 -17.58 40.10 8.27
CA HIS A 446 -18.87 40.30 8.94
C HIS A 446 -18.99 41.64 9.68
N SER A 447 -17.95 42.48 9.64
CA SER A 447 -17.95 43.81 10.26
C SER A 447 -18.32 44.92 9.27
N ASN A 448 -18.65 46.11 9.79
CA ASN A 448 -18.94 47.25 8.92
C ASN A 448 -17.67 47.69 8.13
N PRO A 449 -17.80 48.31 6.95
CA PRO A 449 -16.64 48.64 6.11
C PRO A 449 -15.57 49.50 6.80
N LEU A 450 -15.96 50.39 7.72
CA LEU A 450 -15.01 51.26 8.44
C LEU A 450 -14.25 50.49 9.52
N SER A 451 -14.92 49.63 10.28
CA SER A 451 -14.27 48.76 11.28
C SER A 451 -13.35 47.75 10.62
N ALA A 452 -13.78 47.15 9.49
CA ALA A 452 -12.94 46.27 8.69
C ALA A 452 -11.68 47.00 8.19
N TYR A 453 -11.82 48.24 7.71
CA TYR A 453 -10.69 49.06 7.27
C TYR A 453 -9.71 49.38 8.41
N ILE A 454 -10.21 49.84 9.57
CA ILE A 454 -9.37 50.14 10.75
C ILE A 454 -8.67 48.86 11.23
N HIS A 455 -9.38 47.74 11.29
CA HIS A 455 -8.83 46.44 11.64
C HIS A 455 -7.69 46.03 10.69
N ARG A 456 -7.91 46.15 9.37
CA ARG A 456 -6.91 45.85 8.34
C ARG A 456 -5.66 46.74 8.46
N VAL A 457 -5.83 48.04 8.70
CA VAL A 457 -4.69 48.96 8.88
C VAL A 457 -3.91 48.59 10.13
N ASN A 458 -4.57 48.33 11.26
CA ASN A 458 -3.91 47.89 12.49
C ASN A 458 -3.15 46.58 12.29
N ARG A 459 -3.75 45.61 11.59
CA ARG A 459 -3.10 44.35 11.21
C ARG A 459 -1.86 44.60 10.35
N HIS A 460 -1.95 45.43 9.30
CA HIS A 460 -0.78 45.77 8.49
C HIS A 460 0.32 46.45 9.31
N VAL A 461 -0.03 47.31 10.27
CA VAL A 461 0.95 47.92 11.19
C VAL A 461 1.57 46.88 12.12
N GLN A 462 0.81 45.91 12.61
CA GLN A 462 1.34 44.78 13.38
C GLN A 462 2.24 43.89 12.52
N ASP A 463 1.85 43.57 11.29
CA ASP A 463 2.62 42.78 10.33
C ASP A 463 3.98 43.42 10.01
N LEU A 464 4.09 44.76 10.06
CA LEU A 464 5.37 45.47 9.89
C LEU A 464 6.43 45.09 10.94
N GLN A 465 6.05 44.53 12.09
CA GLN A 465 7.02 44.02 13.07
C GLN A 465 7.88 42.87 12.50
N HIS A 466 7.35 42.14 11.50
CA HIS A 466 8.05 41.06 10.81
C HIS A 466 8.88 41.54 9.61
N LEU A 467 8.74 42.81 9.20
CA LEU A 467 9.44 43.39 8.05
C LEU A 467 10.97 43.30 8.17
N PRO A 468 11.61 43.59 9.33
CA PRO A 468 13.07 43.48 9.45
C PRO A 468 13.58 42.06 9.18
N ALA A 469 12.90 41.04 9.73
CA ALA A 469 13.24 39.64 9.51
C ALA A 469 13.02 39.25 8.04
N TRP A 470 11.94 39.73 7.42
CA TRP A 470 11.68 39.50 6.00
C TRP A 470 12.75 40.13 5.09
N LEU A 471 13.14 41.39 5.34
CA LEU A 471 14.19 42.08 4.59
C LEU A 471 15.55 41.36 4.70
N GLN A 472 15.88 40.85 5.89
CA GLN A 472 17.08 40.04 6.11
C GLN A 472 17.06 38.72 5.33
N SER A 473 15.88 38.19 4.99
CA SER A 473 15.73 36.97 4.19
C SER A 473 15.82 37.19 2.67
N ILE A 474 15.76 38.43 2.17
CA ILE A 474 15.77 38.71 0.72
C ILE A 474 17.06 38.26 0.03
N PRO A 475 18.27 38.58 0.55
CA PRO A 475 19.50 38.19 -0.12
C PRO A 475 19.63 36.66 -0.26
N SER A 476 19.31 35.91 0.79
CA SER A 476 19.37 34.45 0.76
C SER A 476 18.33 33.86 -0.19
N ARG A 477 17.08 34.35 -0.19
CA ARG A 477 16.02 33.94 -1.12
C ARG A 477 16.35 34.25 -2.58
N PHE A 478 17.00 35.39 -2.84
CA PHE A 478 17.41 35.76 -4.19
C PHE A 478 18.53 34.86 -4.69
N VAL A 479 19.56 34.64 -3.87
CA VAL A 479 20.68 33.74 -4.20
C VAL A 479 20.17 32.32 -4.40
N SER A 480 19.30 31.82 -3.53
CA SER A 480 18.73 30.48 -3.64
C SER A 480 17.86 30.31 -4.89
N SER A 481 17.05 31.32 -5.22
CA SER A 481 16.20 31.32 -6.42
C SER A 481 17.02 31.39 -7.72
N VAL A 482 18.12 32.15 -7.75
CA VAL A 482 18.97 32.33 -8.96
C VAL A 482 19.95 31.17 -9.15
N LEU A 483 20.52 30.63 -8.07
CA LEU A 483 21.45 29.50 -8.12
C LEU A 483 20.75 28.14 -8.10
N GLY A 484 19.43 28.10 -7.90
CA GLY A 484 18.66 26.85 -7.89
C GLY A 484 18.92 25.97 -6.66
N THR A 485 19.48 26.52 -5.58
CA THR A 485 19.63 25.78 -4.32
C THR A 485 18.31 25.86 -3.56
N ASP A 486 17.73 24.73 -3.17
CA ASP A 486 16.52 24.70 -2.34
C ASP A 486 16.73 25.58 -1.09
N GLY A 487 15.80 26.52 -0.86
CA GLY A 487 15.83 27.36 0.34
C GLY A 487 15.67 26.49 1.59
N PRO A 488 16.17 26.92 2.76
CA PRO A 488 16.03 26.16 4.00
C PRO A 488 14.54 26.02 4.34
N THR A 489 13.97 24.83 4.10
CA THR A 489 12.68 24.45 4.66
C THR A 489 12.84 24.43 6.18
N GLY A 490 12.01 25.21 6.87
CA GLY A 490 12.04 25.29 8.33
C GLY A 490 11.90 23.89 8.92
N THR A 491 12.87 23.47 9.72
CA THR A 491 12.92 22.13 10.31
C THR A 491 11.69 21.88 11.20
N GLY A 492 10.80 20.99 10.77
CA GLY A 492 9.86 20.26 11.64
C GLY A 492 8.47 20.88 11.88
N THR A 493 8.17 22.06 11.34
CA THR A 493 6.82 22.65 11.44
C THR A 493 6.02 22.37 10.17
N LEU A 494 4.85 21.73 10.32
CA LEU A 494 3.87 21.58 9.24
C LEU A 494 3.37 22.96 8.82
N THR A 495 3.69 23.37 7.60
CA THR A 495 3.24 24.64 7.04
C THR A 495 2.71 24.42 5.64
N LYS A 496 1.56 25.04 5.34
CA LYS A 496 1.00 25.08 4.00
C LYS A 496 1.91 25.87 3.07
N ASP A 497 2.14 25.36 1.86
CA ASP A 497 2.86 26.07 0.82
C ASP A 497 1.91 26.88 -0.08
N SER A 498 2.45 27.84 -0.83
CA SER A 498 1.64 28.69 -1.71
C SER A 498 1.08 27.96 -2.94
N PHE A 499 1.65 26.81 -3.30
CA PHE A 499 1.21 26.02 -4.47
C PHE A 499 0.28 24.86 -4.09
N GLY A 500 0.07 24.62 -2.79
CA GLY A 500 -0.77 23.54 -2.28
C GLY A 500 -0.20 22.14 -2.54
N PHE A 501 1.11 22.01 -2.59
CA PHE A 501 1.82 20.73 -2.67
C PHE A 501 1.98 20.06 -1.31
N HIS A 502 2.00 20.83 -0.22
CA HIS A 502 2.08 20.34 1.14
C HIS A 502 0.68 20.07 1.66
N LYS A 503 0.30 18.80 1.64
CA LYS A 503 -0.92 18.27 2.26
C LYS A 503 -0.57 17.10 3.16
N LEU A 504 -1.47 16.81 4.08
CA LEU A 504 -1.38 15.63 4.92
C LEU A 504 -2.09 14.47 4.25
N ILE A 505 -1.56 13.28 4.43
CA ILE A 505 -2.23 12.03 4.06
C ILE A 505 -2.42 11.26 5.34
N VAL A 506 -3.67 10.94 5.67
CA VAL A 506 -3.98 10.06 6.79
C VAL A 506 -4.33 8.70 6.23
N LEU A 507 -3.61 7.68 6.68
CA LEU A 507 -3.78 6.30 6.22
C LEU A 507 -4.02 5.35 7.39
N ALA A 508 -4.82 4.32 7.14
CA ALA A 508 -5.14 3.25 8.06
C ALA A 508 -4.67 1.91 7.50
N THR A 509 -4.09 1.06 8.34
CA THR A 509 -3.54 -0.24 7.95
C THR A 509 -4.38 -1.39 8.47
N LYS A 510 -4.29 -2.55 7.80
CA LYS A 510 -4.96 -3.79 8.22
C LYS A 510 -4.58 -4.24 9.64
N ARG A 511 -3.49 -3.73 10.22
CA ARG A 511 -3.03 -4.07 11.59
C ARG A 511 -3.62 -3.17 12.67
N GLY A 512 -4.38 -2.14 12.30
CA GLY A 512 -4.97 -1.21 13.27
C GLY A 512 -4.13 0.05 13.51
N SER A 513 -3.05 0.26 12.74
CA SER A 513 -2.23 1.47 12.84
C SER A 513 -2.77 2.57 11.93
N ILE A 514 -2.62 3.81 12.38
CA ILE A 514 -2.98 5.04 11.69
C ILE A 514 -1.72 5.89 11.59
N TYR A 515 -1.44 6.44 10.41
CA TYR A 515 -0.30 7.30 10.16
C TYR A 515 -0.74 8.61 9.51
N GLY A 516 -0.07 9.70 9.89
CA GLY A 516 -0.11 10.98 9.17
C GLY A 516 1.20 11.19 8.43
N LEU A 517 1.13 11.30 7.10
CA LEU A 517 2.28 11.56 6.22
C LEU A 517 2.24 12.99 5.68
N ASP A 518 3.40 13.64 5.59
CA ASP A 518 3.55 14.91 4.88
C ASP A 518 3.91 14.65 3.41
N ALA A 519 2.94 14.84 2.52
CA ALA A 519 3.13 14.63 1.08
C ALA A 519 4.14 15.60 0.46
N GLY A 520 4.29 16.80 1.04
CA GLY A 520 5.22 17.81 0.54
C GLY A 520 6.66 17.56 0.97
N ASN A 521 6.87 16.75 2.02
CA ASN A 521 8.19 16.39 2.55
C ASN A 521 8.49 14.90 2.33
N SER A 522 8.40 14.46 1.08
CA SER A 522 8.73 13.10 0.63
C SER A 522 7.99 11.99 1.40
N GLY A 523 6.74 12.24 1.81
CA GLY A 523 5.91 11.26 2.51
C GLY A 523 6.43 10.89 3.89
N LYS A 524 7.14 11.80 4.56
CA LYS A 524 7.67 11.56 5.91
C LYS A 524 6.53 11.34 6.90
N VAL A 525 6.66 10.31 7.74
CA VAL A 525 5.76 10.06 8.89
C VAL A 525 5.89 11.21 9.89
N VAL A 526 4.81 11.97 10.07
CA VAL A 526 4.70 13.07 11.04
C VAL A 526 4.30 12.51 12.40
N TRP A 527 3.31 11.62 12.39
CA TRP A 527 2.78 10.95 13.58
C TRP A 527 2.29 9.55 13.20
N SER A 528 2.31 8.65 14.17
CA SER A 528 1.75 7.30 14.08
C SER A 528 0.99 6.97 15.37
N LYS A 529 -0.06 6.17 15.26
CA LYS A 529 -0.89 5.77 16.39
C LYS A 529 -1.56 4.43 16.12
N ASN A 530 -1.69 3.59 17.15
CA ASN A 530 -2.56 2.43 17.08
C ASN A 530 -3.99 2.82 17.46
N ALA A 531 -4.96 2.45 16.62
CA ALA A 531 -6.39 2.68 16.83
C ALA A 531 -6.97 1.79 17.94
N ARG A 532 -6.30 0.67 18.23
CA ARG A 532 -6.72 -0.34 19.20
C ARG A 532 -5.74 -0.39 20.37
N GLU A 533 -6.25 -0.45 21.59
CA GLU A 533 -5.43 -0.50 22.82
C GLU A 533 -4.74 -1.86 23.03
N SER A 534 -5.22 -2.92 22.38
CA SER A 534 -4.65 -4.27 22.42
C SER A 534 -4.40 -4.80 20.99
N PRO A 535 -3.29 -5.54 20.74
CA PRO A 535 -3.05 -6.19 19.46
C PRO A 535 -4.23 -7.10 19.12
N ALA A 536 -4.98 -6.77 18.06
CA ALA A 536 -6.09 -7.59 17.65
C ALA A 536 -5.57 -8.81 16.87
N VAL A 537 -6.04 -10.00 17.25
CA VAL A 537 -5.77 -11.26 16.51
C VAL A 537 -6.33 -11.21 15.09
N LYS A 538 -7.30 -10.32 14.83
CA LYS A 538 -7.95 -10.17 13.52
C LYS A 538 -7.55 -8.86 12.84
N PRO A 539 -7.34 -8.88 11.50
CA PRO A 539 -7.15 -7.67 10.71
C PRO A 539 -8.25 -6.63 10.97
N TRP A 540 -7.87 -5.36 10.95
CA TRP A 540 -8.82 -4.25 10.97
C TRP A 540 -9.48 -4.11 9.61
N ASP A 541 -10.76 -4.49 9.56
CA ASP A 541 -11.61 -4.32 8.38
C ASP A 541 -12.16 -2.88 8.35
N VAL A 542 -11.39 -1.97 7.75
CA VAL A 542 -11.77 -0.56 7.58
C VAL A 542 -12.76 -0.43 6.43
N LYS A 543 -13.93 0.16 6.68
CA LYS A 543 -14.99 0.35 5.66
C LYS A 543 -15.00 1.74 5.04
N ALA A 544 -14.51 2.76 5.76
CA ALA A 544 -14.42 4.11 5.23
C ALA A 544 -13.43 4.97 6.01
N ILE A 545 -12.86 5.95 5.32
CA ILE A 545 -12.06 7.03 5.87
C ILE A 545 -12.50 8.36 5.23
N HIS A 546 -12.62 9.42 6.03
CA HIS A 546 -12.99 10.74 5.54
C HIS A 546 -12.32 11.85 6.32
N ALA A 547 -11.71 12.80 5.62
CA ALA A 547 -11.22 14.05 6.17
C ALA A 547 -12.29 15.15 6.08
N ASP A 548 -12.57 15.77 7.22
CA ASP A 548 -13.26 17.05 7.30
C ASP A 548 -12.21 18.16 7.40
N ASP A 549 -11.91 18.79 6.27
CA ASP A 549 -10.90 19.85 6.18
C ASP A 549 -11.29 21.11 6.95
N HIS A 550 -12.58 21.34 7.24
CA HIS A 550 -13.02 22.50 8.01
C HIS A 550 -12.69 22.35 9.49
N LEU A 551 -12.86 21.14 10.03
CA LEU A 551 -12.54 20.84 11.43
C LEU A 551 -11.10 20.35 11.62
N GLY A 552 -10.42 19.95 10.54
CA GLY A 552 -9.11 19.31 10.58
C GLY A 552 -9.16 17.92 11.20
N PHE A 553 -10.29 17.22 11.07
CA PHE A 553 -10.53 15.89 11.65
C PHE A 553 -10.57 14.82 10.57
N VAL A 554 -10.09 13.62 10.92
CA VAL A 554 -10.22 12.43 10.08
C VAL A 554 -10.98 11.37 10.84
N THR A 555 -12.06 10.89 10.25
CA THR A 555 -12.90 9.81 10.79
C THR A 555 -12.60 8.52 10.06
N ILE A 556 -12.32 7.45 10.80
CA ILE A 556 -12.11 6.09 10.27
C ILE A 556 -13.14 5.16 10.89
N ARG A 557 -13.87 4.39 10.08
CA ARG A 557 -14.89 3.42 10.52
C ARG A 557 -14.49 1.99 10.18
N GLY A 558 -14.65 1.08 11.15
CA GLY A 558 -14.45 -0.35 10.99
C GLY A 558 -15.75 -1.13 10.85
N ALA A 559 -15.66 -2.37 10.36
CA ALA A 559 -16.80 -3.24 10.04
C ALA A 559 -17.63 -3.67 11.26
N HIS A 560 -17.09 -3.61 12.48
CA HIS A 560 -17.78 -4.03 13.70
C HIS A 560 -18.42 -2.84 14.45
N GLY A 561 -18.71 -1.77 13.71
CA GLY A 561 -19.34 -0.55 14.22
C GLY A 561 -18.37 0.38 14.95
N GLU A 562 -17.10 0.01 15.08
CA GLU A 562 -16.09 0.86 15.70
C GLU A 562 -15.79 2.09 14.83
N PHE A 563 -15.47 3.20 15.46
CA PHE A 563 -14.92 4.36 14.76
C PHE A 563 -13.93 5.13 15.62
N ILE A 564 -13.04 5.85 14.96
CA ILE A 564 -12.07 6.73 15.60
C ILE A 564 -12.00 8.05 14.83
N ILE A 565 -12.02 9.14 15.57
CA ILE A 565 -11.83 10.51 15.05
C ILE A 565 -10.50 11.02 15.59
N VAL A 566 -9.60 11.40 14.70
CA VAL A 566 -8.29 11.97 15.02
C VAL A 566 -8.10 13.33 14.38
N ARG A 567 -7.28 14.20 14.99
CA ARG A 567 -6.82 15.41 14.32
C ARG A 567 -5.80 15.06 13.22
N ALA A 568 -5.95 15.63 12.03
CA ALA A 568 -5.13 15.32 10.87
C ALA A 568 -3.63 15.67 11.07
N ASP A 569 -3.34 16.76 11.79
CA ASP A 569 -2.01 17.33 11.96
C ASP A 569 -1.12 16.61 12.99
N ASN A 570 -1.70 16.08 14.06
CA ASN A 570 -0.94 15.50 15.18
C ASN A 570 -1.42 14.10 15.63
N GLY A 571 -2.50 13.57 15.06
CA GLY A 571 -3.03 12.25 15.40
C GLY A 571 -3.71 12.15 16.77
N GLN A 572 -3.97 13.28 17.43
CA GLN A 572 -4.66 13.29 18.73
C GLN A 572 -6.09 12.80 18.55
N THR A 573 -6.51 11.84 19.38
CA THR A 573 -7.90 11.33 19.37
C THR A 573 -8.84 12.38 19.91
N VAL A 574 -9.88 12.67 19.13
CA VAL A 574 -11.01 13.51 19.50
C VAL A 574 -12.11 12.63 20.11
N GLU A 575 -12.43 11.53 19.42
CA GLU A 575 -13.49 10.60 19.82
C GLU A 575 -13.13 9.18 19.40
N VAL A 576 -13.53 8.18 20.20
CA VAL A 576 -13.39 6.77 19.87
C VAL A 576 -14.63 6.00 20.28
N MET A 577 -15.04 5.06 19.46
CA MET A 577 -16.11 4.11 19.73
C MET A 577 -15.56 2.68 19.58
N PRO A 578 -15.49 1.89 20.66
CA PRO A 578 -15.07 0.49 20.61
C PRO A 578 -15.99 -0.40 19.76
N ALA A 579 -15.42 -1.50 19.27
CA ALA A 579 -16.18 -2.53 18.53
C ALA A 579 -17.25 -3.20 19.41
N GLY A 580 -18.39 -3.55 18.80
CA GLY A 580 -19.48 -4.30 19.45
C GLY A 580 -20.49 -3.46 20.23
N LEU A 581 -20.26 -2.14 20.39
CA LEU A 581 -21.26 -1.22 20.96
C LEU A 581 -22.28 -0.75 19.92
N MET A 582 -21.85 -0.64 18.67
CA MET A 582 -22.69 -0.32 17.52
C MET A 582 -22.87 -1.57 16.65
N PRO A 583 -23.96 -1.65 15.87
CA PRO A 583 -24.16 -2.72 14.90
C PRO A 583 -22.99 -2.81 13.91
N ALA A 584 -22.73 -4.01 13.40
CA ALA A 584 -21.79 -4.21 12.31
C ALA A 584 -22.24 -3.46 11.05
N ILE A 585 -21.28 -3.06 10.22
CA ILE A 585 -21.51 -2.31 8.98
C ILE A 585 -20.81 -2.99 7.81
N GLU A 586 -21.39 -2.89 6.62
CA GLU A 586 -20.78 -3.38 5.37
C GLU A 586 -20.03 -2.28 4.62
N GLY A 587 -20.42 -1.02 4.85
CA GLY A 587 -19.82 0.15 4.21
C GLY A 587 -20.12 1.43 4.99
N ALA A 588 -19.54 2.55 4.55
CA ALA A 588 -19.99 3.86 4.97
C ALA A 588 -19.75 4.88 3.84
N ILE A 589 -20.51 5.97 3.85
CA ILE A 589 -20.44 6.99 2.82
C ILE A 589 -20.44 8.39 3.44
N ALA A 590 -19.65 9.30 2.87
CA ALA A 590 -19.65 10.70 3.28
C ALA A 590 -20.92 11.40 2.75
N VAL A 591 -21.70 11.99 3.64
CA VAL A 591 -22.97 12.65 3.34
C VAL A 591 -22.99 14.06 3.94
N ASP A 592 -23.77 14.95 3.35
CA ASP A 592 -23.99 16.29 3.90
C ASP A 592 -25.32 16.33 4.64
N SER A 593 -25.32 16.95 5.82
CA SER A 593 -26.51 17.13 6.66
C SER A 593 -26.69 18.59 7.08
N GLU A 594 -27.65 18.90 7.96
CA GLU A 594 -27.74 20.22 8.59
C GLU A 594 -26.64 20.42 9.64
N ALA A 595 -26.21 19.34 10.30
CA ALA A 595 -25.13 19.36 11.28
C ALA A 595 -23.72 19.45 10.66
N GLY A 596 -23.60 19.30 9.34
CA GLY A 596 -22.33 19.26 8.61
C GLY A 596 -22.10 17.92 7.89
N PRO A 597 -20.94 17.76 7.23
CA PRO A 597 -20.56 16.51 6.59
C PRO A 597 -20.22 15.44 7.63
N TRP A 598 -20.60 14.19 7.37
CA TRP A 598 -20.26 13.06 8.24
C TRP A 598 -20.28 11.72 7.48
N LEU A 599 -19.72 10.68 8.10
CA LEU A 599 -19.73 9.32 7.56
C LEU A 599 -20.97 8.54 8.04
N LEU A 600 -21.95 8.37 7.15
CA LEU A 600 -23.14 7.55 7.35
C LEU A 600 -22.79 6.06 7.28
N PRO A 601 -22.96 5.28 8.37
CA PRO A 601 -22.78 3.83 8.35
C PRO A 601 -23.89 3.13 7.55
N ILE A 602 -23.50 2.12 6.78
CA ILE A 602 -24.40 1.25 6.01
C ILE A 602 -24.37 -0.13 6.67
N GLY A 603 -25.51 -0.57 7.20
CA GLY A 603 -25.67 -1.85 7.86
C GLY A 603 -25.64 -3.04 6.88
N PRO A 604 -25.69 -4.28 7.40
CA PRO A 604 -25.65 -5.48 6.57
C PRO A 604 -26.78 -5.52 5.55
N GLY A 605 -26.50 -5.96 4.33
CA GLY A 605 -27.47 -5.97 3.25
C GLY A 605 -27.92 -4.59 2.77
N GLY A 606 -27.12 -3.54 3.03
CA GLY A 606 -27.40 -2.18 2.58
C GLY A 606 -28.43 -1.42 3.41
N GLU A 607 -28.74 -1.88 4.63
CA GLU A 607 -29.72 -1.26 5.52
C GLU A 607 -29.25 0.09 6.07
N LEU A 608 -30.14 1.08 6.05
CA LEU A 608 -29.88 2.44 6.55
C LEU A 608 -30.69 2.69 7.83
N SER A 609 -30.00 2.91 8.94
CA SER A 609 -30.63 3.17 10.25
C SER A 609 -31.27 4.55 10.33
N GLU A 610 -32.26 4.71 11.21
CA GLU A 610 -32.83 6.02 11.52
C GLU A 610 -31.79 6.94 12.16
N VAL A 611 -31.75 8.19 11.71
CA VAL A 611 -30.82 9.22 12.19
C VAL A 611 -31.58 10.41 12.79
N PRO A 612 -31.00 11.18 13.71
CA PRO A 612 -31.59 12.46 14.14
C PRO A 612 -31.87 13.37 12.93
N ASN A 613 -32.95 14.14 12.98
CA ASN A 613 -33.37 14.98 11.84
C ASN A 613 -32.27 15.92 11.32
N ASN A 614 -31.45 16.50 12.21
CA ASN A 614 -30.33 17.38 11.84
C ASN A 614 -29.15 16.65 11.18
N TRP A 615 -29.04 15.32 11.37
CA TRP A 615 -28.03 14.45 10.74
C TRP A 615 -28.55 13.78 9.46
N ALA A 616 -29.81 14.02 9.08
CA ALA A 616 -30.41 13.44 7.88
C ALA A 616 -29.59 13.82 6.62
N PRO A 617 -29.16 12.83 5.81
CA PRO A 617 -28.53 13.08 4.53
C PRO A 617 -29.44 13.87 3.60
N LYS A 618 -28.86 14.86 2.91
CA LYS A 618 -29.56 15.64 1.88
C LYS A 618 -29.61 14.90 0.54
N GLN A 619 -28.69 13.97 0.31
CA GLN A 619 -28.55 13.22 -0.93
C GLN A 619 -29.40 11.93 -0.94
N VAL A 620 -29.69 11.43 -2.15
CA VAL A 620 -30.13 10.03 -2.34
C VAL A 620 -28.93 9.13 -2.16
N ILE A 621 -29.07 8.13 -1.29
CA ILE A 621 -28.01 7.18 -0.95
C ILE A 621 -28.24 5.90 -1.71
N VAL A 622 -27.23 5.45 -2.46
CA VAL A 622 -27.26 4.17 -3.16
C VAL A 622 -26.54 3.10 -2.33
N THR A 623 -27.24 2.04 -1.98
CA THR A 623 -26.68 0.90 -1.24
C THR A 623 -26.83 -0.39 -2.04
N ARG A 624 -25.92 -1.34 -1.82
CA ARG A 624 -26.03 -2.69 -2.38
C ARG A 624 -26.78 -3.57 -1.40
N THR A 625 -27.77 -4.32 -1.89
CA THR A 625 -28.56 -5.24 -1.08
C THR A 625 -27.87 -6.59 -0.91
N ALA A 626 -28.31 -7.37 0.08
CA ALA A 626 -27.87 -8.76 0.27
C ALA A 626 -28.17 -9.65 -0.95
N THR A 627 -29.17 -9.30 -1.78
CA THR A 627 -29.51 -10.01 -3.01
C THR A 627 -28.65 -9.61 -4.21
N GLY A 628 -27.70 -8.68 -4.03
CA GLY A 628 -26.84 -8.17 -5.11
C GLY A 628 -27.48 -7.07 -5.97
N SER A 629 -28.66 -6.56 -5.59
CA SER A 629 -29.32 -5.41 -6.24
C SER A 629 -28.78 -4.08 -5.69
N LEU A 630 -29.09 -2.97 -6.36
CA LEU A 630 -28.82 -1.61 -5.87
C LEU A 630 -30.12 -0.92 -5.48
N HIS A 631 -30.16 -0.29 -4.31
CA HIS A 631 -31.28 0.49 -3.82
C HIS A 631 -30.89 1.95 -3.66
N GLY A 632 -31.63 2.87 -4.28
CA GLY A 632 -31.56 4.29 -3.98
C GLY A 632 -32.57 4.65 -2.91
N SER A 633 -32.13 5.25 -1.81
CA SER A 633 -32.99 5.64 -0.70
C SER A 633 -32.80 7.10 -0.32
N GLN A 634 -33.88 7.75 0.12
CA GLN A 634 -33.87 9.13 0.61
C GLN A 634 -34.33 9.18 2.07
N PHE A 635 -33.76 10.07 2.87
CA PHE A 635 -34.20 10.28 4.24
C PHE A 635 -35.38 11.24 4.30
N VAL A 636 -36.46 10.81 4.98
CA VAL A 636 -37.65 11.61 5.23
C VAL A 636 -37.73 11.93 6.71
N ALA A 637 -37.82 13.22 7.05
CA ALA A 637 -37.91 13.68 8.43
C ALA A 637 -39.22 13.21 9.08
N GLY A 638 -39.10 12.49 10.20
CA GLY A 638 -40.20 12.12 11.09
C GLY A 638 -40.35 13.12 12.24
N LYS A 639 -41.07 12.72 13.30
CA LYS A 639 -41.29 13.58 14.48
C LYS A 639 -39.98 13.98 15.18
N ASP A 640 -39.09 13.01 15.40
CA ASP A 640 -37.81 13.22 16.10
C ASP A 640 -36.59 12.70 15.30
N LYS A 641 -36.79 11.70 14.44
CA LYS A 641 -35.76 11.06 13.62
C LYS A 641 -36.19 11.01 12.17
N ALA A 642 -35.22 11.03 11.27
CA ALA A 642 -35.39 10.80 9.86
C ALA A 642 -35.17 9.32 9.55
N ALA A 643 -36.10 8.74 8.79
CA ALA A 643 -36.03 7.35 8.34
C ALA A 643 -35.70 7.31 6.85
N SER A 644 -34.92 6.30 6.46
CA SER A 644 -34.62 6.03 5.06
C SER A 644 -35.82 5.38 4.37
N VAL A 645 -36.24 5.94 3.23
CA VAL A 645 -37.33 5.44 2.39
C VAL A 645 -36.75 5.06 1.03
N PRO A 646 -36.95 3.81 0.54
CA PRO A 646 -36.48 3.40 -0.77
C PRO A 646 -37.25 4.16 -1.87
N VAL A 647 -36.50 4.70 -2.84
CA VAL A 647 -37.01 5.47 -3.98
C VAL A 647 -37.00 4.62 -5.25
N TRP A 648 -35.93 3.85 -5.47
CA TRP A 648 -35.79 2.98 -6.64
C TRP A 648 -34.93 1.75 -6.33
N THR A 649 -35.09 0.71 -7.16
CA THR A 649 -34.30 -0.53 -7.10
C THR A 649 -33.82 -0.90 -8.50
N PHE A 650 -32.53 -1.21 -8.63
CA PHE A 650 -31.93 -1.81 -9.81
C PHE A 650 -31.50 -3.24 -9.51
N THR A 651 -31.99 -4.20 -10.30
CA THR A 651 -31.59 -5.60 -10.20
C THR A 651 -31.02 -6.04 -11.55
N PRO A 652 -29.77 -6.53 -11.60
CA PRO A 652 -29.22 -7.05 -12.85
C PRO A 652 -30.01 -8.28 -13.33
N PRO A 653 -29.91 -8.65 -14.62
CA PRO A 653 -30.58 -9.85 -15.14
C PRO A 653 -30.17 -11.11 -14.37
N THR A 654 -31.04 -12.13 -14.36
CA THR A 654 -30.75 -13.40 -13.68
C THR A 654 -29.43 -14.00 -14.16
N GLY A 655 -28.55 -14.37 -13.22
CA GLY A 655 -27.21 -14.91 -13.51
C GLY A 655 -26.09 -13.86 -13.49
N PHE A 656 -26.43 -12.56 -13.60
CA PHE A 656 -25.45 -11.48 -13.54
C PHE A 656 -25.20 -11.03 -12.09
N ASN A 657 -23.93 -10.94 -11.71
CA ASN A 657 -23.47 -10.42 -10.43
C ASN A 657 -22.72 -9.10 -10.61
N ILE A 658 -23.02 -8.09 -9.79
CA ILE A 658 -22.29 -6.81 -9.82
C ILE A 658 -20.86 -7.01 -9.30
N VAL A 659 -19.87 -6.68 -10.14
CA VAL A 659 -18.43 -6.85 -9.87
C VAL A 659 -17.70 -5.52 -9.68
N ALA A 660 -18.15 -4.44 -10.31
CA ALA A 660 -17.56 -3.11 -10.12
C ALA A 660 -18.63 -2.02 -10.14
N VAL A 661 -18.41 -0.99 -9.31
CA VAL A 661 -19.23 0.22 -9.28
C VAL A 661 -18.29 1.41 -9.25
N ALA A 662 -18.49 2.38 -10.15
CA ALA A 662 -17.71 3.62 -10.17
C ALA A 662 -18.63 4.83 -10.13
N SER A 663 -18.35 5.74 -9.19
CA SER A 663 -19.05 7.01 -9.03
C SER A 663 -18.14 8.18 -9.38
N ARG A 664 -18.76 9.33 -9.64
CA ARG A 664 -18.04 10.57 -9.90
C ARG A 664 -17.40 11.08 -8.61
N SER A 665 -16.18 11.62 -8.70
CA SER A 665 -15.54 12.19 -7.51
C SER A 665 -16.27 13.45 -7.02
N LYS A 666 -16.21 13.70 -5.70
CA LYS A 666 -16.77 14.92 -5.06
C LYS A 666 -16.18 16.20 -5.66
N HIS A 667 -14.87 16.19 -5.95
CA HIS A 667 -14.19 17.30 -6.62
C HIS A 667 -13.97 16.98 -8.10
N ASP A 668 -14.96 17.30 -8.91
CA ASP A 668 -14.92 17.07 -10.36
C ASP A 668 -15.46 18.28 -11.16
N PRO A 669 -14.76 19.43 -11.13
CA PRO A 669 -15.18 20.63 -11.85
C PRO A 669 -15.12 20.45 -13.38
N VAL A 670 -16.04 21.11 -14.08
CA VAL A 670 -16.16 21.06 -15.54
C VAL A 670 -15.82 22.42 -16.13
N ALA A 671 -14.72 22.50 -16.88
CA ALA A 671 -14.27 23.76 -17.48
C ALA A 671 -15.05 24.16 -18.75
N SER A 672 -15.57 23.18 -19.50
CA SER A 672 -16.31 23.43 -20.75
C SER A 672 -17.52 22.50 -20.88
N ILE A 673 -18.68 23.09 -21.16
CA ILE A 673 -19.96 22.40 -21.36
C ILE A 673 -20.03 21.59 -22.67
N GLY A 674 -19.16 21.87 -23.62
CA GLY A 674 -19.17 21.26 -24.95
C GLY A 674 -17.77 21.09 -25.51
N ARG A 675 -17.67 20.25 -26.53
CA ARG A 675 -16.46 20.04 -27.32
C ARG A 675 -16.65 20.69 -28.69
N VAL A 676 -15.75 21.59 -29.07
CA VAL A 676 -15.76 22.22 -30.40
C VAL A 676 -15.15 21.26 -31.42
N LEU A 677 -15.85 21.03 -32.53
CA LEU A 677 -15.43 20.18 -33.64
C LEU A 677 -14.63 20.99 -34.68
N GLY A 678 -13.95 20.32 -35.61
CA GLY A 678 -13.11 20.97 -36.62
C GLY A 678 -13.88 21.90 -37.57
N ASP A 679 -15.19 21.69 -37.73
CA ASP A 679 -16.09 22.55 -38.50
C ASP A 679 -16.67 23.72 -37.68
N ARG A 680 -16.20 23.90 -36.43
CA ARG A 680 -16.68 24.88 -35.44
C ARG A 680 -18.07 24.62 -34.89
N SER A 681 -18.67 23.47 -35.21
CA SER A 681 -19.86 23.02 -34.49
C SER A 681 -19.47 22.53 -33.08
N VAL A 682 -20.45 22.42 -32.19
CA VAL A 682 -20.23 22.06 -30.79
C VAL A 682 -21.00 20.79 -30.47
N LYS A 683 -20.33 19.80 -29.91
CA LYS A 683 -20.98 18.63 -29.33
C LYS A 683 -21.11 18.83 -27.82
N TYR A 684 -22.34 19.00 -27.33
CA TYR A 684 -22.60 19.26 -25.91
C TYR A 684 -22.41 18.00 -25.08
N LYS A 685 -21.68 18.13 -23.96
CA LYS A 685 -21.37 17.02 -23.08
C LYS A 685 -22.56 16.72 -22.19
N TYR A 686 -22.82 15.44 -21.93
CA TYR A 686 -23.81 15.05 -20.93
C TYR A 686 -23.18 15.12 -19.54
N LEU A 687 -23.58 16.12 -18.73
CA LEU A 687 -22.91 16.49 -17.48
C LEU A 687 -23.75 16.24 -16.22
N ASN A 688 -24.42 15.08 -16.14
CA ASN A 688 -25.19 14.71 -14.96
C ASN A 688 -24.24 14.32 -13.79
N PRO A 689 -24.22 15.06 -12.66
CA PRO A 689 -23.38 14.74 -11.50
C PRO A 689 -23.83 13.48 -10.76
N ASN A 690 -25.07 13.04 -10.98
CA ASN A 690 -25.69 11.89 -10.33
C ASN A 690 -25.57 10.63 -11.20
N THR A 691 -24.41 10.41 -11.81
CA THR A 691 -24.17 9.24 -12.66
C THR A 691 -23.39 8.16 -11.93
N LEU A 692 -23.75 6.91 -12.19
CA LEU A 692 -23.16 5.72 -11.57
C LEU A 692 -22.89 4.68 -12.65
N VAL A 693 -21.65 4.20 -12.74
CA VAL A 693 -21.30 3.08 -13.63
C VAL A 693 -21.38 1.79 -12.84
N VAL A 694 -22.07 0.79 -13.38
CA VAL A 694 -22.26 -0.52 -12.75
C VAL A 694 -21.87 -1.60 -13.75
N ALA A 695 -20.86 -2.40 -13.42
CA ALA A 695 -20.44 -3.55 -14.22
C ALA A 695 -20.94 -4.84 -13.57
N ALA A 696 -21.66 -5.66 -14.32
CA ALA A 696 -22.18 -6.93 -13.86
C ALA A 696 -21.80 -8.06 -14.83
N ILE A 697 -21.38 -9.21 -14.29
CA ILE A 697 -20.91 -10.35 -15.07
C ILE A 697 -21.76 -11.59 -14.84
N ASP A 698 -22.04 -12.34 -15.90
CA ASP A 698 -22.54 -13.71 -15.85
C ASP A 698 -21.40 -14.66 -16.25
N GLU A 699 -20.86 -15.37 -15.26
CA GLU A 699 -19.77 -16.32 -15.44
C GLU A 699 -20.18 -17.51 -16.31
N SER A 700 -21.46 -17.89 -16.32
CA SER A 700 -21.94 -19.05 -17.08
C SER A 700 -21.97 -18.80 -18.59
N THR A 701 -22.23 -17.56 -18.98
CA THR A 701 -22.25 -17.11 -20.39
C THR A 701 -21.01 -16.33 -20.78
N ALA A 702 -20.08 -16.09 -19.84
CA ALA A 702 -18.90 -15.23 -20.01
C ALA A 702 -19.29 -13.84 -20.56
N ALA A 703 -20.37 -13.25 -20.05
CA ALA A 703 -20.89 -11.98 -20.54
C ALA A 703 -20.79 -10.90 -19.46
N LEU A 704 -20.18 -9.76 -19.79
CA LEU A 704 -20.11 -8.56 -18.96
C LEU A 704 -21.08 -7.51 -19.52
N THR A 705 -21.96 -6.98 -18.68
CA THR A 705 -22.79 -5.82 -19.01
C THR A 705 -22.37 -4.62 -18.18
N ILE A 706 -22.06 -3.52 -18.85
CA ILE A 706 -21.75 -2.23 -18.23
C ILE A 706 -22.97 -1.33 -18.39
N TYR A 707 -23.54 -0.90 -17.26
CA TYR A 707 -24.67 0.01 -17.16
C TYR A 707 -24.20 1.39 -16.70
N LEU A 708 -24.76 2.43 -17.31
CA LEU A 708 -24.73 3.78 -16.78
C LEU A 708 -26.11 4.07 -16.18
N LEU A 709 -26.16 4.30 -14.88
CA LEU A 709 -27.37 4.61 -14.12
C LEU A 709 -27.38 6.06 -13.67
N ASP A 710 -28.57 6.63 -13.53
CA ASP A 710 -28.80 7.81 -12.71
C ASP A 710 -28.96 7.38 -11.24
N SER A 711 -28.13 7.88 -10.33
CA SER A 711 -28.10 7.51 -8.92
C SER A 711 -29.26 8.09 -8.11
N VAL A 712 -29.99 9.06 -8.67
CA VAL A 712 -31.13 9.72 -8.01
C VAL A 712 -32.45 9.06 -8.42
N SER A 713 -32.64 8.78 -9.70
CA SER A 713 -33.89 8.16 -10.23
C SER A 713 -33.80 6.64 -10.43
N GLY A 714 -32.61 6.06 -10.52
CA GLY A 714 -32.39 4.65 -10.84
C GLY A 714 -32.52 4.31 -12.33
N GLN A 715 -32.72 5.32 -13.19
CA GLN A 715 -32.91 5.12 -14.63
C GLN A 715 -31.61 4.59 -15.28
N ILE A 716 -31.75 3.59 -16.16
CA ILE A 716 -30.66 3.15 -17.03
C ILE A 716 -30.53 4.17 -18.17
N LEU A 717 -29.41 4.92 -18.16
CA LEU A 717 -29.08 5.93 -19.16
C LEU A 717 -28.41 5.33 -20.39
N SER A 718 -27.58 4.30 -20.20
CA SER A 718 -26.91 3.56 -21.28
C SER A 718 -26.55 2.15 -20.80
N SER A 719 -26.46 1.19 -21.71
CA SER A 719 -25.95 -0.15 -21.41
C SER A 719 -25.17 -0.72 -22.59
N SER A 720 -24.16 -1.54 -22.29
CA SER A 720 -23.31 -2.20 -23.28
C SER A 720 -22.92 -3.60 -22.80
N VAL A 721 -22.95 -4.58 -23.71
CA VAL A 721 -22.66 -5.99 -23.43
C VAL A 721 -21.37 -6.40 -24.13
N PHE A 722 -20.50 -7.11 -23.41
CA PHE A 722 -19.24 -7.67 -23.87
C PHE A 722 -19.25 -9.18 -23.63
N GLU A 723 -19.08 -9.95 -24.70
CA GLU A 723 -19.04 -11.42 -24.64
C GLU A 723 -17.59 -11.91 -24.47
N GLY A 724 -17.43 -13.15 -23.99
CA GLY A 724 -16.12 -13.79 -23.80
C GLY A 724 -15.29 -13.25 -22.65
N VAL A 725 -15.89 -12.55 -21.67
CA VAL A 725 -15.20 -11.99 -20.51
C VAL A 725 -14.95 -13.05 -19.45
N ASP A 726 -13.71 -13.09 -18.93
CA ASP A 726 -13.30 -14.01 -17.87
C ASP A 726 -13.66 -13.44 -16.49
N GLY A 727 -14.60 -14.07 -15.79
CA GLY A 727 -15.01 -13.66 -14.44
C GLY A 727 -14.01 -13.98 -13.33
N GLY A 728 -12.98 -14.78 -13.60
CA GLY A 728 -11.88 -15.01 -12.66
C GLY A 728 -10.84 -13.88 -12.65
N LYS A 729 -11.01 -12.83 -13.46
CA LYS A 729 -10.10 -11.68 -13.56
C LYS A 729 -10.81 -10.38 -13.15
N ASP A 730 -10.03 -9.44 -12.61
CA ASP A 730 -10.57 -8.18 -12.12
C ASP A 730 -11.22 -7.34 -13.22
N VAL A 731 -12.38 -6.75 -12.86
CA VAL A 731 -13.05 -5.70 -13.62
C VAL A 731 -12.94 -4.42 -12.81
N THR A 732 -12.36 -3.36 -13.38
CA THR A 732 -12.27 -2.06 -12.71
C THR A 732 -12.84 -0.97 -13.61
N CYS A 733 -13.55 0.00 -13.03
CA CYS A 733 -14.13 1.12 -13.76
C CYS A 733 -13.76 2.46 -13.11
N ALA A 734 -13.71 3.52 -13.91
CA ALA A 734 -13.58 4.90 -13.47
C ALA A 734 -14.53 5.80 -14.26
N LEU A 735 -15.09 6.80 -13.57
CA LEU A 735 -16.04 7.79 -14.13
C LEU A 735 -15.52 9.19 -13.85
N ALA A 736 -15.51 10.05 -14.86
CA ALA A 736 -15.08 11.44 -14.70
C ALA A 736 -15.74 12.34 -15.74
N GLU A 737 -16.15 13.54 -15.34
CA GLU A 737 -16.79 14.53 -16.22
C GLU A 737 -18.00 13.98 -16.98
N ASN A 738 -17.82 13.61 -18.25
CA ASN A 738 -18.83 13.12 -19.18
C ASN A 738 -18.44 11.76 -19.78
N TRP A 739 -17.47 11.05 -19.21
CA TRP A 739 -16.97 9.81 -19.77
C TRP A 739 -16.66 8.80 -18.68
N PHE A 740 -16.73 7.53 -19.04
CA PHE A 740 -16.31 6.43 -18.18
C PHE A 740 -15.49 5.41 -18.94
N THR A 741 -14.64 4.71 -18.20
CA THR A 741 -13.81 3.65 -18.73
C THR A 741 -13.86 2.44 -17.82
N CYS A 742 -13.78 1.24 -18.39
CA CYS A 742 -13.64 0.00 -17.65
C CYS A 742 -12.58 -0.89 -18.29
N THR A 743 -11.84 -1.61 -17.46
CA THR A 743 -10.85 -2.61 -17.85
C THR A 743 -11.35 -4.00 -17.46
N PHE A 744 -11.11 -4.99 -18.32
CA PHE A 744 -11.47 -6.39 -18.08
C PHE A 744 -10.63 -7.31 -18.99
N TYR A 745 -10.56 -8.60 -18.67
CA TYR A 745 -9.94 -9.60 -19.54
C TYR A 745 -11.00 -10.37 -20.31
N GLY A 746 -10.81 -10.55 -21.61
CA GLY A 746 -11.78 -11.30 -22.40
C GLY A 746 -11.30 -11.71 -23.79
N GLU A 747 -12.11 -12.56 -24.42
CA GLU A 747 -11.96 -13.05 -25.77
C GLU A 747 -12.87 -12.28 -26.73
N TYR A 748 -12.27 -11.56 -27.68
CA TYR A 748 -12.99 -10.79 -28.69
C TYR A 748 -12.93 -11.48 -30.06
N THR A 749 -14.08 -11.88 -30.59
CA THR A 749 -14.21 -12.41 -31.96
C THR A 749 -14.13 -11.28 -32.99
N LEU A 750 -13.20 -11.39 -33.94
CA LEU A 750 -13.00 -10.37 -34.96
C LEU A 750 -14.19 -10.28 -35.93
N ARG A 751 -14.71 -9.06 -36.13
CA ARG A 751 -15.87 -8.81 -37.01
C ARG A 751 -15.62 -9.20 -38.46
N ASP A 752 -14.43 -8.90 -38.97
CA ASP A 752 -14.06 -9.17 -40.37
C ASP A 752 -13.64 -10.63 -40.61
N THR A 753 -13.33 -11.37 -39.55
CA THR A 753 -12.83 -12.75 -39.64
C THR A 753 -13.34 -13.53 -38.43
N PRO A 754 -14.61 -13.98 -38.43
CA PRO A 754 -15.26 -14.60 -37.27
C PRO A 754 -14.67 -15.96 -36.86
N THR A 755 -13.68 -16.48 -37.60
CA THR A 755 -12.89 -17.65 -37.23
C THR A 755 -11.69 -17.32 -36.36
N GLN A 756 -11.39 -16.03 -36.13
CA GLN A 756 -10.29 -15.55 -35.32
C GLN A 756 -10.81 -14.79 -34.11
N ALA A 757 -10.27 -15.13 -32.94
CA ALA A 757 -10.56 -14.44 -31.68
C ALA A 757 -9.24 -13.94 -31.04
N LEU A 758 -9.31 -12.78 -30.40
CA LEU A 758 -8.21 -12.16 -29.68
C LEU A 758 -8.47 -12.26 -28.18
N LYS A 759 -7.57 -12.91 -27.45
CA LYS A 759 -7.57 -12.92 -25.98
C LYS A 759 -6.64 -11.84 -25.48
N GLY A 760 -7.09 -11.09 -24.48
CA GLY A 760 -6.25 -10.09 -23.85
C GLY A 760 -7.02 -9.19 -22.90
N TYR A 761 -6.26 -8.32 -22.24
CA TYR A 761 -6.84 -7.23 -21.46
C TYR A 761 -7.43 -6.20 -22.41
N GLN A 762 -8.61 -5.71 -22.07
CA GLN A 762 -9.35 -4.75 -22.86
C GLN A 762 -9.66 -3.53 -21.99
N ILE A 763 -9.59 -2.34 -22.58
CA ILE A 763 -10.08 -1.10 -21.98
C ILE A 763 -11.14 -0.52 -22.90
N VAL A 764 -12.34 -0.35 -22.36
CA VAL A 764 -13.43 0.36 -23.05
C VAL A 764 -13.51 1.78 -22.51
N ILE A 765 -13.67 2.75 -23.40
CA ILE A 765 -13.92 4.15 -23.08
C ILE A 765 -15.22 4.59 -23.77
N THR A 766 -16.07 5.28 -23.03
CA THR A 766 -17.35 5.80 -23.50
C THR A 766 -17.46 7.27 -23.18
N ASP A 767 -17.66 8.10 -24.21
CA ASP A 767 -18.03 9.51 -24.07
C ASP A 767 -19.55 9.68 -24.11
N LEU A 768 -20.07 10.59 -23.28
CA LEU A 768 -21.49 10.90 -23.17
C LEU A 768 -21.74 12.32 -23.67
N TYR A 769 -22.65 12.44 -24.64
CA TYR A 769 -23.09 13.70 -25.22
C TYR A 769 -24.60 13.88 -25.06
N GLU A 770 -25.07 15.13 -25.01
CA GLU A 770 -26.52 15.43 -24.91
C GLU A 770 -27.29 15.00 -26.17
N SER A 771 -26.62 15.01 -27.34
CA SER A 771 -27.17 14.59 -28.62
C SER A 771 -26.09 13.94 -29.50
N GLU A 772 -26.53 13.10 -30.43
CA GLU A 772 -25.67 12.59 -31.50
C GLU A 772 -25.31 13.70 -32.50
N VAL A 773 -26.22 14.66 -32.69
CA VAL A 773 -26.10 15.74 -33.67
C VAL A 773 -25.33 16.94 -33.07
N SER A 774 -24.41 17.50 -33.86
CA SER A 774 -23.67 18.71 -33.47
C SER A 774 -24.57 19.94 -33.40
N ASN A 775 -24.24 20.89 -32.51
CA ASN A 775 -25.02 22.08 -32.18
C ASN A 775 -26.43 21.81 -31.67
N ASP A 776 -26.69 20.59 -31.18
CA ASP A 776 -27.98 20.18 -30.65
C ASP A 776 -27.83 19.74 -29.18
N ARG A 777 -28.71 20.26 -28.32
CA ARG A 777 -28.78 19.93 -26.88
C ARG A 777 -29.85 18.86 -26.59
N GLY A 778 -30.38 18.24 -27.63
CA GLY A 778 -31.42 17.23 -27.52
C GLY A 778 -32.67 17.77 -26.79
N VAL A 779 -33.21 16.97 -25.89
CA VAL A 779 -34.44 17.29 -25.14
C VAL A 779 -34.25 18.45 -24.15
N LEU A 780 -33.00 18.76 -23.76
CA LEU A 780 -32.71 19.86 -22.85
C LEU A 780 -32.88 21.23 -23.53
N GLY A 781 -32.64 21.35 -24.83
CA GLY A 781 -32.77 22.63 -25.54
C GLY A 781 -32.01 23.77 -24.85
N ASP A 782 -32.69 24.90 -24.62
CA ASP A 782 -32.12 26.09 -23.96
C ASP A 782 -32.22 26.06 -22.43
N THR A 783 -32.65 24.94 -21.82
CA THR A 783 -32.79 24.89 -20.36
C THR A 783 -31.43 25.03 -19.67
N THR A 784 -31.42 25.82 -18.59
CA THR A 784 -30.26 26.04 -17.73
C THR A 784 -30.19 25.04 -16.59
N ASP A 785 -31.35 24.51 -16.17
CA ASP A 785 -31.49 23.61 -15.03
C ASP A 785 -32.01 22.24 -15.47
N TYR A 786 -31.51 21.19 -14.83
CA TYR A 786 -31.93 19.80 -15.01
C TYR A 786 -32.21 19.17 -13.66
N SER A 787 -33.37 18.51 -13.54
CA SER A 787 -33.77 17.71 -12.38
C SER A 787 -33.92 16.26 -12.82
N ALA A 788 -33.37 15.33 -12.03
CA ALA A 788 -33.55 13.90 -12.25
C ALA A 788 -34.99 13.43 -11.92
N PHE A 789 -35.76 14.22 -11.17
CA PHE A 789 -37.14 13.92 -10.77
C PHE A 789 -38.21 14.64 -11.60
N ASP A 790 -37.88 15.81 -12.15
CA ASP A 790 -38.78 16.59 -13.00
C ASP A 790 -38.31 16.51 -14.46
N PRO A 791 -38.93 15.66 -15.30
CA PRO A 791 -38.65 15.70 -16.73
C PRO A 791 -39.02 17.08 -17.30
N VAL A 792 -38.24 17.55 -18.29
CA VAL A 792 -38.50 18.80 -19.02
C VAL A 792 -39.98 18.87 -19.42
N ASP A 793 -40.61 20.06 -19.31
CA ASP A 793 -42.06 20.32 -19.46
C ASP A 793 -42.72 19.83 -20.78
N LEU A 794 -41.97 19.21 -21.68
CA LEU A 794 -42.41 18.62 -22.94
C LEU A 794 -42.38 17.08 -22.86
N PRO A 795 -43.44 16.37 -23.29
CA PRO A 795 -43.62 14.92 -23.09
C PRO A 795 -42.78 14.03 -24.04
N SER A 796 -41.55 14.43 -24.39
CA SER A 796 -40.66 13.66 -25.28
C SER A 796 -39.74 12.64 -24.58
N GLY A 797 -39.86 12.49 -23.25
CA GLY A 797 -39.08 11.52 -22.47
C GLY A 797 -37.89 12.14 -21.73
N ALA A 798 -37.22 11.33 -20.89
CA ALA A 798 -36.02 11.75 -20.17
C ALA A 798 -34.84 12.01 -21.14
N PRO A 799 -33.98 13.01 -20.90
CA PRO A 799 -32.82 13.27 -21.74
C PRO A 799 -31.78 12.16 -21.58
N LEU A 800 -31.81 11.18 -22.49
CA LEU A 800 -30.84 10.09 -22.55
C LEU A 800 -29.58 10.56 -23.30
N PRO A 801 -28.37 10.20 -22.82
CA PRO A 801 -27.14 10.56 -23.50
C PRO A 801 -26.95 9.78 -24.81
N SER A 802 -26.34 10.42 -25.79
CA SER A 802 -25.67 9.74 -26.91
C SER A 802 -24.32 9.23 -26.41
N ALA A 803 -24.17 7.90 -26.35
CA ALA A 803 -22.96 7.24 -25.86
C ALA A 803 -22.07 6.79 -27.04
N GLU A 804 -20.86 7.32 -27.12
CA GLU A 804 -19.86 6.93 -28.11
C GLU A 804 -18.76 6.10 -27.46
N SER A 805 -18.70 4.81 -27.81
CA SER A 805 -17.78 3.85 -27.18
C SER A 805 -16.74 3.29 -28.14
N LYS A 806 -15.53 3.06 -27.64
CA LYS A 806 -14.49 2.24 -28.29
C LYS A 806 -13.77 1.36 -27.28
N THR A 807 -13.33 0.21 -27.76
CA THR A 807 -12.52 -0.74 -27.01
C THR A 807 -11.10 -0.77 -27.57
N PHE A 808 -10.12 -0.90 -26.70
CA PHE A 808 -8.71 -1.09 -27.03
C PHE A 808 -8.18 -2.34 -26.32
N VAL A 809 -7.17 -2.98 -26.90
CA VAL A 809 -6.47 -4.14 -26.33
C VAL A 809 -5.18 -3.67 -25.67
N LEU A 810 -4.88 -4.20 -24.49
CA LEU A 810 -3.74 -3.91 -23.64
C LEU A 810 -2.86 -5.16 -23.48
N SER A 811 -1.56 -4.94 -23.23
CA SER A 811 -0.56 -6.00 -23.05
C SER A 811 -0.46 -6.54 -21.62
N THR A 812 -1.06 -5.88 -20.63
CA THR A 812 -0.96 -6.18 -19.18
C THR A 812 -2.28 -5.82 -18.50
N PRO A 813 -2.62 -6.46 -17.35
CA PRO A 813 -3.71 -5.98 -16.51
C PRO A 813 -3.50 -4.53 -16.07
N LEU A 814 -4.60 -3.79 -16.01
CA LEU A 814 -4.70 -2.47 -15.41
C LEU A 814 -5.81 -2.49 -14.37
N THR A 815 -5.45 -2.30 -13.11
CA THR A 815 -6.35 -2.30 -11.93
C THR A 815 -6.30 -0.95 -11.21
N SER A 816 -7.17 -0.77 -10.21
CA SER A 816 -7.21 0.42 -9.34
C SER A 816 -7.24 1.75 -10.12
N LEU A 817 -8.15 1.85 -11.09
CA LEU A 817 -8.29 3.01 -11.95
C LEU A 817 -8.67 4.26 -11.15
N ALA A 818 -7.94 5.35 -11.37
CA ALA A 818 -8.25 6.66 -10.84
C ALA A 818 -8.10 7.74 -11.92
N VAL A 819 -8.61 8.93 -11.67
CA VAL A 819 -8.51 10.07 -12.60
C VAL A 819 -7.84 11.25 -11.91
N THR A 820 -6.94 11.92 -12.61
CA THR A 820 -6.29 13.14 -12.12
C THR A 820 -7.31 14.24 -11.85
N GLN A 821 -7.17 14.92 -10.71
CA GLN A 821 -8.03 16.03 -10.30
C GLN A 821 -7.24 17.33 -10.22
N THR A 822 -7.81 18.40 -10.76
CA THR A 822 -7.26 19.76 -10.69
C THR A 822 -8.32 20.74 -10.24
N ARG A 823 -7.90 21.94 -9.88
CA ARG A 823 -8.74 22.93 -9.19
C ARG A 823 -9.99 23.32 -9.99
N GLN A 824 -9.88 23.44 -11.30
CA GLN A 824 -10.92 23.93 -12.22
C GLN A 824 -11.24 22.95 -13.35
N GLY A 825 -10.47 21.87 -13.51
CA GLY A 825 -10.71 20.85 -14.54
C GLY A 825 -10.40 21.35 -15.96
N ILE A 826 -9.47 22.30 -16.10
CA ILE A 826 -9.03 22.89 -17.37
C ILE A 826 -7.94 22.02 -18.02
N THR A 827 -6.96 21.56 -17.24
CA THR A 827 -5.94 20.65 -17.77
C THR A 827 -6.57 19.36 -18.29
N THR A 828 -5.95 18.76 -19.30
CA THR A 828 -6.38 17.44 -19.78
C THR A 828 -6.35 16.42 -18.64
N ARG A 829 -7.34 15.53 -18.58
CA ARG A 829 -7.33 14.45 -17.59
C ARG A 829 -6.44 13.29 -18.02
N GLN A 830 -5.93 12.56 -17.04
CA GLN A 830 -5.16 11.35 -17.23
C GLN A 830 -5.81 10.24 -16.41
N VAL A 831 -5.96 9.05 -17.00
CA VAL A 831 -6.39 7.84 -16.28
C VAL A 831 -5.16 7.23 -15.66
N LEU A 832 -5.13 7.17 -14.33
CA LEU A 832 -4.11 6.48 -13.56
C LEU A 832 -4.54 5.04 -13.37
N ALA A 833 -3.63 4.10 -13.56
CA ALA A 833 -3.90 2.67 -13.43
C ALA A 833 -2.69 1.96 -12.85
N TYR A 834 -2.90 1.04 -11.92
CA TYR A 834 -1.85 0.15 -11.45
C TYR A 834 -1.70 -1.03 -12.41
N ALA A 835 -0.47 -1.33 -12.81
CA ALA A 835 -0.12 -2.48 -13.64
C ALA A 835 0.61 -3.52 -12.77
N PRO A 836 -0.11 -4.51 -12.20
CA PRO A 836 0.47 -5.42 -11.21
C PRO A 836 1.61 -6.28 -11.77
N GLU A 837 1.58 -6.69 -13.04
CA GLU A 837 2.66 -7.48 -13.65
C GLU A 837 3.93 -6.66 -13.92
N LEU A 838 3.80 -5.32 -14.01
CA LEU A 838 4.91 -4.40 -14.25
C LEU A 838 5.40 -3.72 -12.96
N HIS A 839 4.75 -3.96 -11.82
CA HIS A 839 4.98 -3.25 -10.55
C HIS A 839 5.03 -1.72 -10.72
N SER A 840 4.09 -1.17 -11.49
CA SER A 840 4.19 0.21 -11.96
C SER A 840 2.83 0.88 -12.05
N ILE A 841 2.80 2.21 -11.98
CA ILE A 841 1.58 3.00 -12.18
C ILE A 841 1.67 3.71 -13.52
N ALA A 842 0.73 3.40 -14.40
CA ALA A 842 0.59 4.02 -15.71
C ALA A 842 -0.33 5.24 -15.63
N GLY A 843 0.08 6.34 -16.26
CA GLY A 843 -0.77 7.49 -16.53
C GLY A 843 -1.15 7.54 -18.00
N LEU A 844 -2.34 7.04 -18.36
CA LEU A 844 -2.87 7.06 -19.72
C LEU A 844 -3.47 8.42 -20.06
N PRO A 845 -2.91 9.17 -21.03
CA PRO A 845 -3.45 10.46 -21.42
C PRO A 845 -4.85 10.31 -22.04
N ARG A 846 -5.80 11.18 -21.68
CA ARG A 846 -7.16 11.11 -22.27
C ARG A 846 -7.18 11.10 -23.82
N PRO A 847 -6.35 11.87 -24.55
CA PRO A 847 -6.32 11.79 -26.03
C PRO A 847 -5.91 10.43 -26.60
N LEU A 848 -5.23 9.58 -25.81
CA LEU A 848 -4.92 8.20 -26.19
C LEU A 848 -6.21 7.36 -26.27
N LEU A 849 -7.13 7.58 -25.32
CA LEU A 849 -8.38 6.86 -25.16
C LEU A 849 -9.54 7.58 -25.85
N GLU A 850 -9.38 8.11 -27.06
CA GLU A 850 -10.45 8.88 -27.74
C GLU A 850 -11.40 7.96 -28.54
N PRO A 851 -12.70 7.86 -28.18
CA PRO A 851 -13.63 6.95 -28.86
C PRO A 851 -13.99 7.40 -30.28
N ARG A 852 -13.76 8.68 -30.64
CA ARG A 852 -14.06 9.21 -31.97
C ARG A 852 -12.96 8.97 -33.01
N ARG A 853 -11.90 8.22 -32.66
CA ARG A 853 -10.84 7.85 -33.61
C ARG A 853 -11.39 7.12 -34.84
N THR A 854 -10.87 7.46 -36.02
CA THR A 854 -11.44 7.00 -37.29
C THR A 854 -11.12 5.54 -37.55
N VAL A 855 -12.14 4.74 -37.85
CA VAL A 855 -11.99 3.30 -38.13
C VAL A 855 -11.85 3.07 -39.63
N GLY A 856 -10.85 2.28 -40.04
CA GLY A 856 -10.69 1.85 -41.44
C GLY A 856 -10.25 2.93 -42.44
N ARG A 857 -10.05 4.18 -41.99
CA ARG A 857 -9.59 5.30 -42.81
C ARG A 857 -8.74 6.29 -42.03
N ASP A 858 -7.97 7.09 -42.76
CA ASP A 858 -7.25 8.22 -42.19
C ASP A 858 -8.21 9.37 -41.84
N PRO A 859 -7.87 10.20 -40.85
CA PRO A 859 -8.68 11.35 -40.46
C PRO A 859 -8.71 12.42 -41.57
N THR A 860 -9.86 13.10 -41.70
CA THR A 860 -10.02 14.28 -42.54
C THR A 860 -9.30 15.50 -41.93
N ALA A 861 -9.13 16.58 -42.69
CA ALA A 861 -8.47 17.79 -42.19
C ALA A 861 -9.17 18.39 -40.95
N ALA A 862 -10.50 18.36 -40.90
CA ALA A 862 -11.27 18.82 -39.74
C ALA A 862 -11.07 17.90 -38.52
N GLU A 863 -11.07 16.58 -38.71
CA GLU A 863 -10.80 15.62 -37.64
C GLU A 863 -9.36 15.73 -37.11
N MET A 864 -8.40 16.02 -37.99
CA MET A 864 -7.01 16.29 -37.59
C MET A 864 -6.87 17.58 -36.79
N GLU A 865 -7.66 18.62 -37.10
CA GLU A 865 -7.71 19.87 -36.32
C GLU A 865 -8.21 19.63 -34.88
N GLU A 866 -9.11 18.66 -34.70
CA GLU A 866 -9.53 18.17 -33.37
C GLU A 866 -8.49 17.28 -32.67
N GLY A 867 -7.41 16.89 -33.36
CA GLY A 867 -6.41 15.96 -32.85
C GLY A 867 -6.82 14.48 -32.94
N LEU A 868 -7.82 14.13 -33.76
CA LEU A 868 -8.21 12.74 -33.98
C LEU A 868 -7.19 12.02 -34.85
N SER A 869 -6.90 10.77 -34.48
CA SER A 869 -6.04 9.86 -35.25
C SER A 869 -6.84 8.68 -35.76
N ARG A 870 -6.22 7.93 -36.69
CA ARG A 870 -6.72 6.60 -37.05
C ARG A 870 -6.76 5.71 -35.82
N TYR A 871 -7.81 4.92 -35.71
CA TYR A 871 -7.97 3.93 -34.66
C TYR A 871 -6.98 2.78 -34.84
N HIS A 872 -6.24 2.51 -33.77
CA HIS A 872 -5.40 1.33 -33.61
C HIS A 872 -5.93 0.56 -32.40
N ALA A 873 -6.27 -0.71 -32.60
CA ALA A 873 -6.90 -1.51 -31.56
C ALA A 873 -5.96 -1.80 -30.39
N ALA A 874 -4.69 -2.06 -30.66
CA ALA A 874 -3.69 -2.29 -29.62
C ALA A 874 -3.14 -0.95 -29.09
N ILE A 875 -3.12 -0.80 -27.78
CA ILE A 875 -2.38 0.24 -27.07
C ILE A 875 -1.17 -0.43 -26.42
N GLU A 876 0.02 -0.11 -26.93
CA GLU A 876 1.27 -0.47 -26.28
C GLU A 876 1.53 0.53 -25.14
N LEU A 877 1.76 0.00 -23.94
CA LEU A 877 2.13 0.84 -22.80
C LEU A 877 3.60 1.26 -22.95
N ASP A 878 3.81 2.49 -23.43
CA ASP A 878 5.14 3.10 -23.49
C ASP A 878 5.66 3.26 -22.04
N PRO A 879 6.89 2.82 -21.72
CA PRO A 879 7.50 3.05 -20.42
C PRO A 879 7.48 4.52 -19.96
N ARG A 880 7.43 5.48 -20.88
CA ARG A 880 7.28 6.92 -20.57
C ARG A 880 5.93 7.29 -19.95
N MET A 881 4.92 6.43 -20.08
CA MET A 881 3.62 6.59 -19.42
C MET A 881 3.66 6.13 -17.95
N MET A 882 4.73 5.44 -17.52
CA MET A 882 4.89 4.98 -16.15
C MET A 882 5.33 6.14 -15.26
N ILE A 883 4.45 6.62 -14.38
CA ILE A 883 4.77 7.74 -13.47
C ILE A 883 5.73 7.30 -12.36
N THR A 884 5.82 6.00 -12.11
CA THR A 884 6.76 5.37 -11.17
C THR A 884 8.14 5.13 -11.76
N HIS A 885 8.36 5.36 -13.07
CA HIS A 885 9.67 5.24 -13.75
C HIS A 885 10.43 3.96 -13.35
N GLU A 886 11.58 4.06 -12.67
CA GLU A 886 12.41 2.93 -12.23
C GLU A 886 11.95 2.32 -10.89
N ARG A 887 10.98 2.93 -10.21
CA ARG A 887 10.48 2.46 -8.92
C ARG A 887 9.50 1.31 -9.12
N ASP A 888 9.89 0.15 -8.63
CA ASP A 888 9.04 -1.03 -8.50
C ASP A 888 8.08 -0.83 -7.32
N VAL A 889 6.79 -0.59 -7.59
CA VAL A 889 5.74 -0.39 -6.59
C VAL A 889 4.88 -1.64 -6.50
N LEU A 890 4.92 -2.32 -5.36
CA LEU A 890 4.20 -3.58 -5.14
C LEU A 890 2.82 -3.39 -4.49
N GLY A 891 1.87 -4.19 -4.96
CA GLY A 891 0.60 -4.45 -4.29
C GLY A 891 -0.23 -3.21 -4.01
N VAL A 892 -0.38 -2.31 -4.98
CA VAL A 892 -1.26 -1.13 -4.86
C VAL A 892 -2.72 -1.60 -4.83
N CYS A 893 -3.45 -1.22 -3.79
CA CYS A 893 -4.88 -1.49 -3.66
C CYS A 893 -5.71 -0.36 -4.27
N GLU A 894 -5.34 0.89 -4.03
CA GLU A 894 -6.09 2.05 -4.49
C GLU A 894 -5.17 3.24 -4.79
N ILE A 895 -5.60 4.08 -5.73
CA ILE A 895 -4.94 5.34 -6.11
C ILE A 895 -5.91 6.47 -5.81
N ILE A 896 -5.49 7.43 -4.98
CA ILE A 896 -6.25 8.63 -4.67
C ILE A 896 -5.55 9.86 -5.24
N THR A 897 -6.33 10.81 -5.73
CA THR A 897 -5.83 12.06 -6.29
C THR A 897 -6.40 13.26 -5.53
N SER A 898 -5.65 14.36 -5.51
CA SER A 898 -6.09 15.63 -4.91
C SER A 898 -5.63 16.80 -5.76
N PRO A 899 -6.45 17.85 -5.95
CA PRO A 899 -6.04 19.05 -6.66
C PRO A 899 -4.97 19.82 -5.87
N ALA A 900 -3.95 20.32 -6.57
CA ALA A 900 -3.08 21.36 -6.05
C ALA A 900 -3.76 22.74 -6.16
N THR A 901 -3.13 23.79 -5.62
CA THR A 901 -3.61 25.17 -5.86
C THR A 901 -3.37 25.59 -7.31
N LEU A 902 -2.32 25.03 -7.93
CA LEU A 902 -2.00 25.14 -9.34
C LEU A 902 -2.95 24.26 -10.18
N GLU A 903 -3.46 24.83 -11.27
CA GLU A 903 -4.39 24.14 -12.18
C GLU A 903 -3.68 23.09 -13.04
N SER A 904 -2.39 23.26 -13.29
CA SER A 904 -1.62 22.30 -14.09
C SER A 904 -1.33 20.99 -13.35
N THR A 905 -1.45 20.96 -12.02
CA THR A 905 -0.86 19.92 -11.17
C THR A 905 -1.91 19.15 -10.36
N SER A 906 -1.81 17.82 -10.40
CA SER A 906 -2.56 16.90 -9.55
C SER A 906 -1.62 16.13 -8.63
N LEU A 907 -1.97 16.01 -7.35
CA LEU A 907 -1.26 15.17 -6.39
C LEU A 907 -1.77 13.74 -6.52
N VAL A 908 -0.87 12.77 -6.55
CA VAL A 908 -1.17 11.35 -6.68
C VAL A 908 -0.59 10.62 -5.49
N PHE A 909 -1.41 9.78 -4.86
CA PHE A 909 -0.98 8.90 -3.80
C PHE A 909 -1.56 7.51 -4.02
N ALA A 910 -0.68 6.51 -4.05
CA ALA A 910 -1.02 5.11 -4.19
C ALA A 910 -0.58 4.36 -2.95
N TYR A 911 -1.44 3.46 -2.46
CA TYR A 911 -1.20 2.72 -1.23
C TYR A 911 -1.65 1.26 -1.35
N GLY A 912 -1.04 0.42 -0.53
CA GLY A 912 -1.32 -1.00 -0.41
C GLY A 912 -0.20 -1.67 0.37
N ILE A 913 0.57 -2.57 -0.27
CA ILE A 913 1.83 -3.06 0.31
C ILE A 913 2.86 -1.93 0.35
N ASP A 914 3.11 -1.30 -0.78
CA ASP A 914 3.95 -0.11 -0.87
C ASP A 914 3.15 1.18 -0.76
N ILE A 915 3.87 2.26 -0.48
CA ILE A 915 3.34 3.62 -0.54
C ILE A 915 4.13 4.40 -1.59
N PHE A 916 3.44 4.96 -2.56
CA PHE A 916 4.02 5.83 -3.58
C PHE A 916 3.25 7.14 -3.66
N GLY A 917 3.97 8.26 -3.67
CA GLY A 917 3.38 9.58 -3.88
C GLY A 917 4.15 10.36 -4.93
N THR A 918 3.44 11.12 -5.75
CA THR A 918 4.04 11.99 -6.77
C THR A 918 3.10 13.12 -7.16
N ARG A 919 3.57 13.99 -8.04
CA ARG A 919 2.80 15.07 -8.66
C ARG A 919 2.79 14.82 -10.16
N VAL A 920 1.63 14.93 -10.78
CA VAL A 920 1.48 14.78 -12.23
C VAL A 920 0.93 16.07 -12.83
N ALA A 921 1.47 16.46 -13.98
CA ALA A 921 1.02 17.61 -14.74
C ALA A 921 0.60 17.18 -16.15
N PRO A 922 -0.64 16.71 -16.36
CA PRO A 922 -1.06 16.08 -17.61
C PRO A 922 -0.88 16.95 -18.87
N SER A 923 -1.06 18.27 -18.75
CA SER A 923 -0.84 19.26 -19.82
C SER A 923 0.47 20.03 -19.67
N MET A 924 1.45 19.48 -18.96
CA MET A 924 2.67 20.17 -18.51
C MET A 924 2.35 21.32 -17.54
N ALA A 925 3.37 21.77 -16.81
CA ALA A 925 3.22 22.80 -15.79
C ALA A 925 3.16 24.21 -16.42
N PHE A 926 1.97 24.64 -16.88
CA PHE A 926 1.79 25.92 -17.60
C PHE A 926 1.62 27.16 -16.70
N ASP A 927 1.38 26.96 -15.41
CA ASP A 927 1.15 28.01 -14.40
C ASP A 927 2.33 28.18 -13.42
N ILE A 928 3.44 27.51 -13.68
CA ILE A 928 4.70 27.66 -12.94
C ILE A 928 5.87 27.81 -13.92
N LEU A 929 6.86 28.63 -13.54
CA LEU A 929 8.11 28.73 -14.28
C LEU A 929 8.94 27.46 -14.04
N GLY A 930 9.21 26.70 -15.10
CA GLY A 930 10.04 25.49 -15.02
C GLY A 930 11.45 25.76 -14.50
N ARG A 931 12.07 24.73 -13.92
CA ARG A 931 13.45 24.79 -13.38
C ARG A 931 14.49 25.19 -14.42
N GLY A 932 14.27 24.82 -15.69
CA GLY A 932 15.12 25.21 -16.82
C GLY A 932 15.07 26.70 -17.21
N PHE A 933 14.23 27.52 -16.58
CA PHE A 933 14.18 28.96 -16.88
C PHE A 933 15.47 29.67 -16.45
N ASN A 934 16.21 30.24 -17.40
CA ASN A 934 17.51 30.87 -17.14
C ASN A 934 17.36 32.26 -16.50
N LYS A 935 17.10 32.27 -15.19
CA LYS A 935 16.97 33.49 -14.38
C LYS A 935 18.22 34.38 -14.44
N ALA A 936 19.41 33.77 -14.49
CA ALA A 936 20.68 34.50 -14.56
C ALA A 936 20.80 35.37 -15.82
N THR A 937 20.35 34.86 -16.97
CA THR A 937 20.33 35.62 -18.23
C THR A 937 19.37 36.81 -18.13
N VAL A 938 18.19 36.62 -17.54
CA VAL A 938 17.22 37.71 -17.35
C VAL A 938 17.82 38.81 -16.46
N VAL A 939 18.37 38.44 -15.30
CA VAL A 939 18.97 39.39 -14.36
C VAL A 939 20.15 40.14 -15.01
N THR A 940 21.02 39.43 -15.72
CA THR A 940 22.19 40.01 -16.39
C THR A 940 21.77 41.00 -17.48
N THR A 941 20.74 40.66 -18.26
CA THR A 941 20.20 41.54 -19.32
C THR A 941 19.59 42.80 -18.73
N VAL A 942 18.82 42.68 -17.64
CA VAL A 942 18.25 43.84 -16.94
C VAL A 942 19.35 44.76 -16.40
N LEU A 943 20.40 44.20 -15.77
CA LEU A 943 21.53 44.98 -15.28
C LEU A 943 22.29 45.67 -16.41
N ALA A 944 22.51 44.98 -17.54
CA ALA A 944 23.17 45.56 -18.71
C ALA A 944 22.36 46.71 -19.31
N LEU A 945 21.02 46.57 -19.39
CA LEU A 945 20.13 47.65 -19.84
C LEU A 945 20.14 48.84 -18.88
N VAL A 946 20.11 48.60 -17.57
CA VAL A 946 20.19 49.68 -16.55
C VAL A 946 21.53 50.42 -16.64
N ALA A 947 22.65 49.69 -16.77
CA ALA A 947 23.96 50.28 -17.00
C ALA A 947 24.00 51.10 -18.30
N GLY A 948 23.42 50.56 -19.38
CA GLY A 948 23.29 51.26 -20.65
C GLY A 948 22.50 52.57 -20.53
N VAL A 949 21.35 52.54 -19.86
CA VAL A 949 20.49 53.73 -19.65
C VAL A 949 21.18 54.76 -18.75
N THR A 950 21.83 54.34 -17.67
CA THR A 950 22.53 55.24 -16.75
C THR A 950 23.73 55.93 -17.40
N VAL A 951 24.40 55.27 -18.35
CA VAL A 951 25.50 55.85 -19.15
C VAL A 951 24.96 56.74 -20.27
N LEU A 952 23.99 56.27 -21.05
CA LEU A 952 23.47 56.99 -22.21
C LEU A 952 22.59 58.18 -21.84
N GLY A 953 21.84 58.12 -20.74
CA GLY A 953 20.93 59.18 -20.29
C GLY A 953 21.62 60.54 -20.15
N PRO A 954 22.72 60.65 -19.37
CA PRO A 954 23.50 61.88 -19.26
C PRO A 954 24.11 62.32 -20.59
N ILE A 955 24.60 61.39 -21.42
CA ILE A 955 25.21 61.69 -22.74
C ILE A 955 24.18 62.33 -23.67
N VAL A 956 23.00 61.74 -23.78
CA VAL A 956 21.91 62.25 -24.61
C VAL A 956 21.40 63.58 -24.07
N ARG A 957 21.24 63.70 -22.74
CA ARG A 957 20.79 64.96 -22.10
C ARG A 957 21.79 66.09 -22.36
N LYS A 958 23.10 65.82 -22.24
CA LYS A 958 24.15 66.78 -22.59
C LYS A 958 24.06 67.18 -24.07
N LYS A 959 24.01 66.20 -24.98
CA LYS A 959 23.90 66.44 -26.43
C LYS A 959 22.67 67.28 -26.80
N GLN A 960 21.52 67.01 -26.18
CA GLN A 960 20.30 67.78 -26.40
C GLN A 960 20.39 69.20 -25.85
N ILE A 961 21.02 69.39 -24.68
CA ILE A 961 21.30 70.71 -24.14
C ILE A 961 22.20 71.47 -25.12
N ASP A 962 23.36 70.92 -25.50
CA ASP A 962 24.31 71.57 -26.41
C ASP A 962 23.67 71.98 -27.75
N LEU A 963 22.84 71.12 -28.35
CA LEU A 963 22.07 71.44 -29.56
C LEU A 963 21.11 72.61 -29.37
N ARG A 964 20.40 72.67 -28.23
CA ARG A 964 19.48 73.79 -27.92
C ARG A 964 20.23 75.10 -27.73
N TRP A 965 21.42 75.06 -27.12
CA TRP A 965 22.26 76.25 -26.97
C TRP A 965 22.81 76.74 -28.31
N GLN A 966 23.12 75.85 -29.25
CA GLN A 966 23.53 76.22 -30.61
C GLN A 966 22.41 76.85 -31.45
N THR A 967 21.14 76.60 -31.13
CA THR A 967 19.99 77.21 -31.83
C THR A 967 19.57 78.58 -31.26
N LEU A 968 20.15 79.00 -30.13
CA LEU A 968 19.83 80.26 -29.43
C LEU A 968 20.92 81.34 -29.59
N GLY A 969 22.06 81.00 -30.21
CA GLY A 969 23.07 81.96 -30.68
C GLY A 969 23.04 82.03 -32.20
#